data_AF-A0A349VQD1-F1
#
_entry.id   AF-A0A349VQD1-F1
#
_cell.length_a   1.000
_cell.length_b   1.000
_cell.length_c   1.000
_cell.angle_alpha   90.00
_cell.angle_beta   90.00
_cell.angle_gamma   90.00
#
_symmetry.space_group_name_H-M   'P 1'
#
loop_
_entity.id
_entity.type
_entity.pdbx_description
1 polymer ?
#
loop_
_entity_poly.entity_id
_entity_poly.type
_entity_poly.pdbx_seq_one_letter_code
_entity_poly.pdbx_strand_id
1 'polypeptide(L)'
;MKRTTRTLIAMALAAQMTVSLTACGSKKKDDGSASAAGGSAGSGSGAQAGDSTDGAKSTASGSGRIVKESDPYYLVNAAKLQANINKEKQVRYSDQNTHYIAGDLVISEVIVDYKMPDDVQKELDSLNLNDDKQLEKYNKTFDDYFERSLQIFNMNGEFLSSLPLDDSTEFIGAYPGSNDEILIVCSKMNPADCSAKPVLFVISKTGEKLRDINVTVEGNLVGLSIHALENGNYILSGSGCIYLVNAEGKQIAKVEDPNLTGIVLCSGGKWYAVTFKMTADGESAQIQEFDADQGKLVGKPVETNSDVFYVNQGRQDCFVMDSNGVNKLDLANNTKTQVMAWKDTDINFMTIDITGGQIVSENEMMFFQRKYVEDNGRDSMDRKASGAAEVSVVKLTRAEKNPHAGKTILKLGMNGEISSDFVEKVLQYNQDESKAARIEITDYDTDTSDLSFDWSGNPAVDSKNVAQLQLDMLSGEGPDIIVGFSGASQFNDPSMLLDLNTYLDNDSSINRENYYDNIFRAFETDGKLYTIPLTYSIEGLAANGKYNGVKEKWTYADFDQMASSLPSTVMPLSSDSYDRLLRAWMMHQSSLFIDYSNKKVNFESDEFKQLLETIKKYGEVKQKNAGDPNDPMTERYFRANDDVGFHDDTIAACGVSLNDLEQYCMLLMQPDNKVIFTGIPSSSGMGMTARGHLTMSIAADCGNPDAAWNFISSFLAEDVQQQLSFNSDLLPINKNAFKTNCKTSIEVNQAELKQLREDARNLPPEKVGDLSKAVELTQEKADGFEALISTVDHAQSSDTDVMDIILEEAAGFFAGQRSIDDVCKNIQNRASLVVQER
;
A
#
# COMPACT_ATOMS: atom_id res chain seq x y z
N MET A 1 -6.39 -32.37 -34.86
CA MET A 1 -6.79 -31.07 -34.26
C MET A 1 -6.44 -29.99 -35.27
N LYS A 2 -7.47 -29.33 -35.81
CA LYS A 2 -7.38 -28.46 -36.99
C LYS A 2 -6.86 -27.07 -36.61
N ARG A 3 -6.19 -26.41 -37.56
CA ARG A 3 -5.60 -25.04 -37.48
C ARG A 3 -6.49 -24.02 -36.74
N THR A 4 -7.80 -24.14 -36.88
CA THR A 4 -8.83 -23.29 -36.25
C THR A 4 -8.80 -23.30 -34.72
N THR A 5 -8.47 -24.44 -34.10
CA THR A 5 -8.34 -24.54 -32.64
C THR A 5 -7.05 -23.88 -32.14
N ARG A 6 -6.01 -23.75 -32.98
CA ARG A 6 -4.74 -23.09 -32.60
C ARG A 6 -4.84 -21.56 -32.65
N THR A 7 -5.57 -20.98 -33.60
CA THR A 7 -5.74 -19.52 -33.68
C THR A 7 -6.65 -18.99 -32.57
N LEU A 8 -7.74 -19.70 -32.25
CA LEU A 8 -8.62 -19.36 -31.13
C LEU A 8 -7.97 -19.60 -29.77
N ILE A 9 -7.15 -20.66 -29.61
CA ILE A 9 -6.33 -20.86 -28.41
C ILE A 9 -5.21 -19.83 -28.33
N ALA A 10 -4.62 -19.38 -29.44
CA ALA A 10 -3.60 -18.33 -29.43
C ALA A 10 -4.18 -16.94 -29.09
N MET A 11 -5.38 -16.61 -29.58
CA MET A 11 -6.11 -15.40 -29.19
C MET A 11 -6.62 -15.48 -27.74
N ALA A 12 -7.07 -16.66 -27.28
CA ALA A 12 -7.49 -16.87 -25.88
C ALA A 12 -6.30 -16.95 -24.91
N LEU A 13 -5.12 -17.43 -25.34
CA LEU A 13 -3.88 -17.43 -24.55
C LEU A 13 -3.25 -16.03 -24.50
N ALA A 14 -3.33 -15.26 -25.58
CA ALA A 14 -2.94 -13.84 -25.57
C ALA A 14 -3.80 -13.02 -24.58
N ALA A 15 -5.07 -13.40 -24.40
CA ALA A 15 -5.96 -12.81 -23.40
C ALA A 15 -5.80 -13.41 -21.98
N GLN A 16 -5.28 -14.64 -21.81
CA GLN A 16 -5.08 -15.28 -20.50
C GLN A 16 -3.68 -15.05 -19.90
N MET A 17 -2.66 -14.69 -20.68
CA MET A 17 -1.31 -14.43 -20.14
C MET A 17 -1.21 -13.14 -19.32
N THR A 18 -2.20 -12.25 -19.38
CA THR A 18 -2.30 -11.08 -18.50
C THR A 18 -2.66 -11.42 -17.05
N VAL A 19 -3.03 -12.68 -16.73
CA VAL A 19 -3.64 -13.06 -15.44
C VAL A 19 -2.91 -14.19 -14.68
N SER A 20 -1.69 -14.62 -15.06
CA SER A 20 -1.07 -15.76 -14.35
C SER A 20 0.44 -15.61 -14.09
N LEU A 21 0.75 -14.80 -13.07
CA LEU A 21 2.05 -14.75 -12.38
C LEU A 21 1.98 -15.48 -11.02
N THR A 22 1.37 -16.67 -10.96
CA THR A 22 1.45 -17.52 -9.76
C THR A 22 1.05 -18.93 -10.14
N ALA A 23 2.03 -19.75 -10.51
CA ALA A 23 2.06 -21.21 -10.36
C ALA A 23 2.79 -21.86 -11.54
N CYS A 24 4.08 -22.14 -11.37
CA CYS A 24 4.63 -23.47 -11.65
C CYS A 24 6.12 -23.51 -11.34
N GLY A 25 6.52 -24.37 -10.41
CA GLY A 25 7.95 -24.54 -10.14
C GLY A 25 8.38 -25.61 -9.15
N SER A 26 7.66 -26.72 -8.91
CA SER A 26 8.35 -27.91 -8.39
C SER A 26 7.72 -29.25 -8.81
N LYS A 27 8.46 -30.00 -9.64
CA LYS A 27 8.37 -31.46 -9.71
C LYS A 27 9.74 -32.00 -9.32
N LYS A 28 9.86 -32.46 -8.07
CA LYS A 28 11.02 -33.21 -7.59
C LYS A 28 10.96 -34.65 -8.09
N LYS A 29 12.11 -35.19 -8.51
CA LYS A 29 12.40 -36.62 -8.55
C LYS A 29 13.20 -36.96 -7.29
N ASP A 30 12.83 -38.08 -6.70
CA ASP A 30 13.55 -38.77 -5.63
C ASP A 30 14.97 -39.13 -6.07
N ASP A 31 15.93 -38.95 -5.15
CA ASP A 31 17.00 -39.93 -4.89
C ASP A 31 17.66 -39.55 -3.55
N GLY A 32 17.69 -40.51 -2.62
CA GLY A 32 18.21 -40.32 -1.26
C GLY A 32 19.72 -40.52 -1.16
N SER A 33 20.36 -39.83 -0.22
CA SER A 33 21.30 -40.46 0.72
C SER A 33 21.86 -39.48 1.77
N ALA A 34 21.81 -39.99 3.01
CA ALA A 34 22.81 -39.90 4.09
C ALA A 34 23.29 -38.54 4.64
N SER A 35 22.94 -38.38 5.92
CA SER A 35 23.49 -37.50 6.95
C SER A 35 25.02 -37.47 7.08
N ALA A 36 25.57 -36.30 7.38
CA ALA A 36 26.75 -36.19 8.25
C ALA A 36 26.76 -34.83 8.97
N ALA A 37 26.99 -34.89 10.28
CA ALA A 37 27.10 -33.78 11.21
C ALA A 37 28.53 -33.19 11.23
N GLY A 38 28.61 -31.91 11.59
CA GLY A 38 29.83 -31.15 11.91
C GLY A 38 29.59 -29.66 11.57
N GLY A 39 29.79 -28.66 12.42
CA GLY A 39 30.59 -28.56 13.62
C GLY A 39 31.43 -27.28 13.53
N SER A 40 31.00 -26.25 14.28
CA SER A 40 31.79 -25.11 14.82
C SER A 40 32.12 -23.85 13.99
N ALA A 41 32.15 -22.77 14.79
CA ALA A 41 32.83 -21.47 14.64
C ALA A 41 32.16 -20.45 13.67
N GLY A 42 31.78 -19.25 14.07
CA GLY A 42 32.31 -18.38 15.13
C GLY A 42 33.32 -17.41 14.52
N SER A 43 32.84 -16.26 14.03
CA SER A 43 33.69 -15.09 13.76
C SER A 43 32.85 -13.82 13.74
N GLY A 44 33.01 -13.01 14.78
CA GLY A 44 32.57 -11.63 14.81
C GLY A 44 33.53 -10.70 14.07
N SER A 45 32.97 -9.63 13.55
CA SER A 45 33.63 -8.36 13.18
C SER A 45 32.50 -7.33 13.19
N GLY A 46 32.41 -6.35 14.09
CA GLY A 46 33.49 -5.53 14.63
C GLY A 46 33.68 -4.29 13.76
N ALA A 47 32.63 -3.49 13.55
CA ALA A 47 32.74 -2.18 12.91
C ALA A 47 32.99 -1.11 13.98
N GLN A 48 34.21 -0.59 14.02
CA GLN A 48 34.59 0.56 14.83
C GLN A 48 33.97 1.83 14.23
N ALA A 49 33.09 2.48 14.99
CA ALA A 49 32.70 3.86 14.76
C ALA A 49 33.90 4.77 15.10
N GLY A 50 34.34 5.55 14.11
CA GLY A 50 35.33 6.61 14.29
C GLY A 50 34.66 7.84 14.89
N ASP A 51 35.10 8.18 16.09
CA ASP A 51 34.69 9.34 16.87
C ASP A 51 35.32 10.61 16.26
N SER A 52 34.50 11.60 15.89
CA SER A 52 34.95 12.95 15.61
C SER A 52 34.06 13.95 16.35
N THR A 53 34.46 14.23 17.58
CA THR A 53 33.99 15.34 18.38
C THR A 53 34.50 16.65 17.79
N ASP A 54 33.61 17.48 17.25
CA ASP A 54 33.78 18.93 17.25
C ASP A 54 32.44 19.60 17.51
N GLY A 55 32.35 20.22 18.69
CA GLY A 55 31.16 20.91 19.18
C GLY A 55 30.91 22.21 18.40
N ALA A 56 29.99 22.16 17.45
CA ALA A 56 29.25 23.32 16.99
C ALA A 56 27.91 23.34 17.74
N LYS A 57 27.65 24.43 18.47
CA LYS A 57 26.30 24.71 19.00
C LYS A 57 25.31 24.68 17.83
N SER A 58 24.32 23.79 17.92
CA SER A 58 23.22 23.68 16.97
C SER A 58 22.56 25.05 16.82
N THR A 59 22.50 25.53 15.58
CA THR A 59 21.62 26.61 15.19
C THR A 59 20.24 25.99 14.99
N ALA A 60 19.32 26.36 15.88
CA ALA A 60 17.85 26.34 15.77
C ALA A 60 17.21 25.50 14.66
N SER A 61 16.26 24.66 15.08
CA SER A 61 15.26 23.96 14.29
C SER A 61 14.89 24.70 12.99
N GLY A 62 14.80 23.96 11.89
CA GLY A 62 14.22 24.50 10.64
C GLY A 62 12.75 24.93 10.75
N SER A 63 12.11 24.79 11.93
CA SER A 63 10.78 25.34 12.22
C SER A 63 10.83 26.87 12.20
N GLY A 64 9.85 27.50 11.53
CA GLY A 64 9.83 28.95 11.40
C GLY A 64 10.86 29.50 10.40
N ARG A 65 11.62 28.64 9.71
CA ARG A 65 12.53 29.04 8.64
C ARG A 65 11.76 29.68 7.50
N ILE A 66 12.25 30.79 6.99
CA ILE A 66 11.69 31.42 5.78
C ILE A 66 12.28 30.76 4.53
N VAL A 67 11.40 30.42 3.59
CA VAL A 67 11.79 29.92 2.25
C VAL A 67 12.63 30.99 1.54
N LYS A 68 13.78 30.60 1.02
CA LYS A 68 14.69 31.48 0.26
C LYS A 68 14.52 31.25 -1.23
N GLU A 69 14.81 32.26 -2.06
CA GLU A 69 14.84 32.10 -3.52
C GLU A 69 15.80 30.98 -3.96
N SER A 70 16.87 30.73 -3.20
CA SER A 70 17.89 29.71 -3.48
C SER A 70 17.51 28.29 -3.05
N ASP A 71 16.43 28.13 -2.29
CA ASP A 71 16.00 26.80 -1.84
C ASP A 71 15.57 25.98 -3.07
N PRO A 72 15.85 24.66 -3.09
CA PRO A 72 15.45 23.81 -4.20
C PRO A 72 13.93 23.86 -4.40
N TYR A 73 13.53 23.87 -5.67
CA TYR A 73 12.13 23.75 -6.06
C TYR A 73 12.05 23.20 -7.48
N TYR A 74 11.04 22.38 -7.77
CA TYR A 74 10.75 21.90 -9.12
C TYR A 74 9.39 22.40 -9.57
N LEU A 75 9.38 23.04 -10.74
CA LEU A 75 8.17 23.39 -11.46
C LEU A 75 7.52 22.12 -11.99
N VAL A 76 6.23 21.98 -11.75
CA VAL A 76 5.41 20.86 -12.21
C VAL A 76 4.69 21.29 -13.48
N ASN A 77 4.91 20.57 -14.59
CA ASN A 77 4.09 20.67 -15.79
C ASN A 77 3.42 19.31 -16.04
N ALA A 78 2.10 19.23 -15.90
CA ALA A 78 1.33 18.02 -16.12
C ALA A 78 0.43 18.19 -17.35
N ALA A 79 0.47 17.22 -18.25
CA ALA A 79 -0.34 17.19 -19.46
C ALA A 79 -1.12 15.89 -19.57
N LYS A 80 -2.45 16.00 -19.70
CA LYS A 80 -3.32 14.84 -19.89
C LYS A 80 -3.02 14.15 -21.21
N LEU A 81 -2.96 12.82 -21.20
CA LEU A 81 -2.87 12.01 -22.40
C LEU A 81 -4.28 11.67 -22.86
N GLN A 82 -4.61 12.02 -24.10
CA GLN A 82 -5.92 11.71 -24.68
C GLN A 82 -5.74 10.89 -25.95
N ALA A 83 -6.26 9.66 -25.96
CA ALA A 83 -6.30 8.83 -27.15
C ALA A 83 -6.97 9.57 -28.32
N ASN A 84 -6.27 9.64 -29.45
CA ASN A 84 -6.80 10.13 -30.71
C ASN A 84 -7.60 9.02 -31.40
N ILE A 85 -8.91 9.01 -31.18
CA ILE A 85 -9.83 7.97 -31.67
C ILE A 85 -10.77 8.51 -32.74
N ASN A 86 -11.36 7.61 -33.55
CA ASN A 86 -12.30 7.99 -34.59
C ASN A 86 -13.63 8.50 -34.00
N LYS A 87 -13.86 9.81 -34.10
CA LYS A 87 -15.05 10.49 -33.56
C LYS A 87 -16.35 10.23 -34.33
N GLU A 88 -16.27 9.66 -35.54
CA GLU A 88 -17.45 9.34 -36.35
C GLU A 88 -18.08 8.01 -35.95
N LYS A 89 -17.33 7.15 -35.24
CA LYS A 89 -17.82 5.85 -34.75
C LYS A 89 -18.20 5.95 -33.28
N GLN A 90 -19.25 5.25 -32.90
CA GLN A 90 -19.63 5.13 -31.49
C GLN A 90 -18.66 4.16 -30.80
N VAL A 91 -17.91 4.63 -29.81
CA VAL A 91 -17.03 3.78 -28.99
C VAL A 91 -17.88 2.89 -28.08
N ARG A 92 -17.58 1.60 -28.07
CA ARG A 92 -18.14 0.64 -27.11
C ARG A 92 -17.20 0.48 -25.92
N TYR A 93 -15.91 0.36 -26.19
CA TYR A 93 -14.85 0.21 -25.20
C TYR A 93 -13.57 0.85 -25.73
N SER A 94 -12.78 1.47 -24.85
CA SER A 94 -11.44 1.95 -25.17
C SER A 94 -10.52 1.75 -23.99
N ASP A 95 -9.28 1.36 -24.26
CA ASP A 95 -8.23 1.15 -23.28
C ASP A 95 -6.98 1.94 -23.67
N GLN A 96 -6.39 2.59 -22.68
CA GLN A 96 -5.15 3.35 -22.77
C GLN A 96 -4.42 3.27 -21.42
N ASN A 97 -4.02 2.06 -21.01
CA ASN A 97 -3.39 1.81 -19.71
C ASN A 97 -1.88 1.56 -19.76
N THR A 98 -1.32 1.29 -20.94
CA THR A 98 0.10 1.01 -21.15
C THR A 98 0.81 2.22 -21.75
N HIS A 99 1.76 2.79 -21.00
CA HIS A 99 2.50 3.98 -21.40
C HIS A 99 3.99 3.84 -21.11
N TYR A 100 4.83 4.42 -21.96
CA TYR A 100 6.28 4.52 -21.75
C TYR A 100 6.78 5.91 -22.11
N ILE A 101 7.73 6.41 -21.33
CA ILE A 101 8.51 7.61 -21.65
C ILE A 101 9.82 7.15 -22.29
N ALA A 102 10.12 7.68 -23.47
CA ALA A 102 11.38 7.42 -24.13
C ALA A 102 11.88 8.69 -24.82
N GLY A 103 12.99 9.23 -24.31
CA GLY A 103 13.49 10.55 -24.75
C GLY A 103 12.51 11.64 -24.34
N ASP A 104 12.03 12.42 -25.30
CA ASP A 104 11.03 13.48 -25.12
C ASP A 104 9.63 13.07 -25.63
N LEU A 105 9.40 11.77 -25.79
CA LEU A 105 8.16 11.21 -26.30
C LEU A 105 7.48 10.33 -25.26
N VAL A 106 6.15 10.34 -25.32
CA VAL A 106 5.28 9.38 -24.64
C VAL A 106 4.69 8.45 -25.68
N ILE A 107 4.83 7.15 -25.45
CA ILE A 107 4.28 6.09 -26.31
C ILE A 107 3.18 5.41 -25.52
N SER A 108 1.94 5.50 -26.00
CA SER A 108 0.78 4.87 -25.38
C SER A 108 0.19 3.82 -26.29
N GLU A 109 -0.08 2.63 -25.77
CA GLU A 109 -0.92 1.67 -26.46
C GLU A 109 -2.38 2.08 -26.33
N VAL A 110 -3.09 2.11 -27.45
CA VAL A 110 -4.51 2.45 -27.51
C VAL A 110 -5.24 1.30 -28.21
N ILE A 111 -6.24 0.77 -27.52
CA ILE A 111 -7.17 -0.23 -28.03
C ILE A 111 -8.56 0.39 -28.05
N VAL A 112 -9.28 0.30 -29.17
CA VAL A 112 -10.64 0.82 -29.32
C VAL A 112 -11.52 -0.23 -29.97
N ASP A 113 -12.61 -0.57 -29.29
CA ASP A 113 -13.71 -1.37 -29.83
C ASP A 113 -14.88 -0.41 -30.11
N TYR A 114 -15.29 -0.35 -31.38
CA TYR A 114 -16.40 0.47 -31.83
C TYR A 114 -17.68 -0.37 -31.90
N LYS A 115 -18.80 0.24 -31.55
CA LYS A 115 -20.11 -0.40 -31.63
C LYS A 115 -20.43 -0.76 -33.08
N MET A 116 -20.57 -2.06 -33.34
CA MET A 116 -21.05 -2.58 -34.61
C MET A 116 -22.56 -2.33 -34.78
N PRO A 117 -23.03 -1.99 -36.00
CA PRO A 117 -24.45 -2.03 -36.35
C PRO A 117 -25.05 -3.44 -36.16
N ASP A 118 -26.32 -3.52 -35.75
CA ASP A 118 -27.01 -4.78 -35.45
C ASP A 118 -27.04 -5.76 -36.65
N ASP A 119 -27.08 -5.24 -37.88
CA ASP A 119 -27.06 -6.04 -39.10
C ASP A 119 -25.67 -6.63 -39.39
N VAL A 120 -24.60 -5.85 -39.14
CA VAL A 120 -23.21 -6.31 -39.22
C VAL A 120 -22.95 -7.39 -38.17
N GLN A 121 -23.39 -7.18 -36.93
CA GLN A 121 -23.25 -8.19 -35.86
C GLN A 121 -23.96 -9.49 -36.23
N LYS A 122 -25.21 -9.42 -36.71
CA LYS A 122 -25.96 -10.61 -37.16
C LYS A 122 -25.29 -11.33 -38.32
N GLU A 123 -24.66 -10.60 -39.23
CA GLU A 123 -23.89 -11.19 -40.33
C GLU A 123 -22.69 -11.95 -39.78
N LEU A 124 -21.90 -11.35 -38.88
CA LEU A 124 -20.75 -11.99 -38.24
C LEU A 124 -21.16 -13.25 -37.47
N ASP A 125 -22.24 -13.19 -36.70
CA ASP A 125 -22.77 -14.32 -35.91
C ASP A 125 -23.22 -15.49 -36.80
N SER A 126 -23.52 -15.24 -38.08
CA SER A 126 -23.94 -16.26 -39.05
C SER A 126 -22.77 -16.99 -39.74
N LEU A 127 -21.54 -16.50 -39.58
CA LEU A 127 -20.35 -17.06 -40.23
C LEU A 127 -19.88 -18.34 -39.53
N ASN A 128 -19.54 -19.36 -40.32
CA ASN A 128 -18.89 -20.57 -39.84
C ASN A 128 -17.37 -20.35 -39.77
N LEU A 129 -16.86 -20.05 -38.57
CA LEU A 129 -15.43 -19.80 -38.33
C LEU A 129 -14.50 -21.01 -38.57
N ASN A 130 -15.05 -22.20 -38.87
CA ASN A 130 -14.27 -23.35 -39.32
C ASN A 130 -13.99 -23.36 -40.84
N ASP A 131 -14.60 -22.46 -41.60
CA ASP A 131 -14.33 -22.25 -43.02
C ASP A 131 -13.35 -21.08 -43.18
N ASP A 132 -12.20 -21.32 -43.83
CA ASP A 132 -11.12 -20.34 -43.92
C ASP A 132 -11.56 -19.03 -44.59
N LYS A 133 -12.46 -19.07 -45.59
CA LYS A 133 -12.95 -17.87 -46.29
C LYS A 133 -13.92 -17.07 -45.43
N GLN A 134 -14.75 -17.75 -44.65
CA GLN A 134 -15.67 -17.08 -43.73
C GLN A 134 -14.93 -16.51 -42.52
N LEU A 135 -13.88 -17.17 -42.04
CA LEU A 135 -12.99 -16.61 -41.01
C LEU A 135 -12.25 -15.36 -41.53
N GLU A 136 -11.73 -15.38 -42.76
CA GLU A 136 -11.11 -14.21 -43.38
C GLU A 136 -12.11 -13.04 -43.51
N LYS A 137 -13.36 -13.33 -43.87
CA LYS A 137 -14.44 -12.34 -43.89
C LYS A 137 -14.75 -11.80 -42.48
N TYR A 138 -14.83 -12.68 -41.48
CA TYR A 138 -15.06 -12.29 -40.09
C TYR A 138 -13.99 -11.31 -39.62
N ASN A 139 -12.70 -11.68 -39.76
CA ASN A 139 -11.58 -10.84 -39.31
C ASN A 139 -11.60 -9.49 -40.01
N LYS A 140 -11.75 -9.47 -41.35
CA LYS A 140 -11.77 -8.21 -42.10
C LYS A 140 -12.91 -7.28 -41.67
N THR A 141 -14.10 -7.82 -41.43
CA THR A 141 -15.25 -7.03 -40.96
C THR A 141 -15.07 -6.61 -39.49
N PHE A 142 -14.43 -7.43 -38.66
CA PHE A 142 -14.10 -7.10 -37.27
C PHE A 142 -13.08 -5.96 -37.19
N ASP A 143 -12.03 -6.00 -38.02
CA ASP A 143 -10.99 -4.96 -38.13
C ASP A 143 -11.56 -3.57 -38.48
N ASP A 144 -12.72 -3.51 -39.15
CA ASP A 144 -13.41 -2.24 -39.42
C ASP A 144 -14.00 -1.60 -38.14
N TYR A 145 -14.11 -2.34 -37.03
CA TYR A 145 -14.65 -1.87 -35.75
C TYR A 145 -13.69 -2.08 -34.58
N PHE A 146 -12.47 -2.54 -34.84
CA PHE A 146 -11.45 -2.70 -33.83
C PHE A 146 -10.17 -1.98 -34.26
N GLU A 147 -9.63 -1.15 -33.39
CA GLU A 147 -8.40 -0.40 -33.63
C GLU A 147 -7.41 -0.67 -32.51
N ARG A 148 -6.19 -1.06 -32.87
CA ARG A 148 -5.07 -1.17 -31.93
C ARG A 148 -3.86 -0.48 -32.52
N SER A 149 -3.28 0.45 -31.76
CA SER A 149 -2.13 1.23 -32.21
C SER A 149 -1.26 1.70 -31.07
N LEU A 150 -0.01 2.01 -31.38
CA LEU A 150 0.84 2.84 -30.53
C LEU A 150 0.65 4.29 -30.94
N GLN A 151 0.09 5.09 -30.06
CA GLN A 151 -0.04 6.52 -30.24
C GLN A 151 1.13 7.24 -29.57
N ILE A 152 1.74 8.17 -30.29
CA ILE A 152 2.93 8.89 -29.88
C ILE A 152 2.54 10.33 -29.57
N PHE A 153 2.93 10.79 -28.39
CA PHE A 153 2.67 12.13 -27.88
C PHE A 153 3.98 12.83 -27.54
N ASN A 154 3.98 14.16 -27.55
CA ASN A 154 5.03 14.94 -26.92
C ASN A 154 4.76 15.11 -25.40
N MET A 155 5.72 15.73 -24.70
CA MET A 155 5.61 16.01 -23.26
C MET A 155 4.52 17.01 -22.86
N ASN A 156 3.85 17.67 -23.82
CA ASN A 156 2.68 18.51 -23.58
C ASN A 156 1.36 17.76 -23.80
N GLY A 157 1.42 16.43 -23.98
CA GLY A 157 0.25 15.58 -24.24
C GLY A 157 -0.34 15.72 -25.64
N GLU A 158 0.37 16.39 -26.57
CA GLU A 158 -0.10 16.56 -27.94
C GLU A 158 0.19 15.31 -28.77
N PHE A 159 -0.83 14.78 -29.44
CA PHE A 159 -0.70 13.67 -30.38
C PHE A 159 0.16 14.07 -31.58
N LEU A 160 1.17 13.25 -31.89
CA LEU A 160 2.08 13.45 -33.02
C LEU A 160 1.79 12.48 -34.17
N SER A 161 1.73 11.19 -33.85
CA SER A 161 1.59 10.12 -34.84
C SER A 161 1.01 8.85 -34.21
N SER A 162 0.65 7.88 -35.05
CA SER A 162 0.20 6.56 -34.64
C SER A 162 0.85 5.48 -35.48
N LEU A 163 1.18 4.35 -34.85
CA LEU A 163 1.69 3.14 -35.48
C LEU A 163 0.68 2.01 -35.25
N PRO A 164 -0.01 1.54 -36.31
CA PRO A 164 -0.91 0.40 -36.19
C PRO A 164 -0.17 -0.84 -35.68
N LEU A 165 -0.79 -1.55 -34.74
CA LEU A 165 -0.32 -2.86 -34.27
C LEU A 165 -1.25 -3.94 -34.79
N ASP A 166 -0.69 -4.98 -35.38
CA ASP A 166 -1.45 -6.18 -35.72
C ASP A 166 -1.71 -7.06 -34.48
N ASP A 167 -2.74 -7.91 -34.54
CA ASP A 167 -3.13 -8.80 -33.44
C ASP A 167 -2.05 -9.82 -33.05
N SER A 168 -1.06 -10.04 -33.91
CA SER A 168 0.06 -10.94 -33.62
C SER A 168 1.23 -10.24 -32.93
N THR A 169 1.14 -8.93 -32.72
CA THR A 169 2.20 -8.10 -32.17
C THR A 169 1.79 -7.59 -30.79
N GLU A 170 2.59 -7.90 -29.78
CA GLU A 170 2.43 -7.46 -28.39
C GLU A 170 3.45 -6.35 -28.10
N PHE A 171 2.99 -5.22 -27.58
CA PHE A 171 3.88 -4.14 -27.16
C PHE A 171 4.48 -4.46 -25.79
N ILE A 172 5.81 -4.44 -25.71
CA ILE A 172 6.55 -4.77 -24.49
C ILE A 172 7.07 -3.51 -23.81
N GLY A 173 7.59 -2.53 -24.56
CA GLY A 173 8.08 -1.29 -23.98
C GLY A 173 8.76 -0.36 -24.97
N ALA A 174 9.05 0.86 -24.53
CA ALA A 174 9.78 1.85 -25.32
C ALA A 174 11.00 2.36 -24.57
N TYR A 175 12.10 2.56 -25.28
CA TYR A 175 13.40 2.89 -24.70
C TYR A 175 14.13 3.95 -25.54
N PRO A 176 14.93 4.84 -24.91
CA PRO A 176 15.83 5.72 -25.64
C PRO A 176 16.83 4.92 -26.48
N GLY A 177 16.94 5.26 -27.77
CA GLY A 177 17.94 4.71 -28.69
C GLY A 177 19.19 5.60 -28.81
N SER A 178 20.00 5.31 -29.82
CA SER A 178 21.13 6.16 -30.23
C SER A 178 20.67 7.26 -31.19
N ASN A 179 21.39 8.39 -31.26
CA ASN A 179 21.13 9.48 -32.23
C ASN A 179 19.70 10.05 -32.23
N ASP A 180 19.12 10.28 -31.05
CA ASP A 180 17.74 10.79 -30.88
C ASP A 180 16.64 9.88 -31.48
N GLU A 181 16.94 8.60 -31.71
CA GLU A 181 15.97 7.58 -32.10
C GLU A 181 15.31 6.96 -30.86
N ILE A 182 14.09 6.44 -31.01
CA ILE A 182 13.39 5.67 -29.98
C ILE A 182 13.22 4.23 -30.44
N LEU A 183 13.45 3.29 -29.51
CA LEU A 183 13.29 1.86 -29.73
C LEU A 183 11.97 1.40 -29.14
N ILE A 184 11.11 0.82 -29.96
CA ILE A 184 9.88 0.14 -29.54
C ILE A 184 10.14 -1.35 -29.56
N VAL A 185 9.95 -2.00 -28.43
CA VAL A 185 10.07 -3.44 -28.27
C VAL A 185 8.69 -4.05 -28.39
N CYS A 186 8.56 -4.99 -29.31
CA CYS A 186 7.38 -5.83 -29.42
C CYS A 186 7.75 -7.32 -29.44
N SER A 187 6.81 -8.17 -29.06
CA SER A 187 6.84 -9.61 -29.33
C SER A 187 5.90 -9.92 -30.47
N LYS A 188 6.37 -10.62 -31.50
CA LYS A 188 5.55 -11.06 -32.63
C LYS A 188 5.34 -12.57 -32.58
N MET A 189 4.08 -12.98 -32.45
CA MET A 189 3.69 -14.38 -32.48
C MET A 189 3.67 -14.91 -33.92
N ASN A 190 4.31 -16.04 -34.15
CA ASN A 190 4.20 -16.82 -35.37
C ASN A 190 2.99 -17.76 -35.27
N PRO A 191 1.93 -17.57 -36.07
CA PRO A 191 0.72 -18.40 -35.98
C PRO A 191 0.94 -19.87 -36.37
N ALA A 192 2.02 -20.19 -37.10
CA ALA A 192 2.26 -21.54 -37.61
C ALA A 192 2.71 -22.51 -36.51
N ASP A 193 3.53 -22.03 -35.58
CA ASP A 193 4.15 -22.82 -34.50
C ASP A 193 3.89 -22.25 -33.10
N CYS A 194 3.19 -21.11 -33.00
CA CYS A 194 2.90 -20.38 -31.77
C CYS A 194 4.16 -19.91 -31.02
N SER A 195 5.29 -19.78 -31.72
CA SER A 195 6.49 -19.15 -31.16
C SER A 195 6.36 -17.63 -31.15
N ALA A 196 6.86 -16.98 -30.10
CA ALA A 196 6.98 -15.53 -30.02
C ALA A 196 8.42 -15.12 -30.33
N LYS A 197 8.61 -14.06 -31.12
CA LYS A 197 9.94 -13.52 -31.42
C LYS A 197 9.99 -12.02 -31.15
N PRO A 198 11.04 -11.51 -30.50
CA PRO A 198 11.22 -10.08 -30.36
C PRO A 198 11.38 -9.40 -31.73
N VAL A 199 10.71 -8.27 -31.90
CA VAL A 199 10.87 -7.36 -33.04
C VAL A 199 11.07 -5.96 -32.47
N LEU A 200 12.05 -5.24 -32.99
CA LEU A 200 12.26 -3.85 -32.60
C LEU A 200 11.85 -2.93 -33.73
N PHE A 201 11.04 -1.91 -33.41
CA PHE A 201 10.81 -0.79 -34.32
C PHE A 201 11.66 0.38 -33.87
N VAL A 202 12.34 1.01 -34.83
CA VAL A 202 13.04 2.27 -34.59
C VAL A 202 12.16 3.39 -35.11
N ILE A 203 11.87 4.36 -34.27
CA ILE A 203 11.07 5.53 -34.63
C ILE A 203 11.91 6.79 -34.45
N SER A 204 11.58 7.84 -35.21
CA SER A 204 12.20 9.16 -35.07
C SER A 204 11.67 9.87 -33.82
N LYS A 205 12.34 10.97 -33.42
CA LYS A 205 11.82 11.92 -32.43
C LYS A 205 10.50 12.61 -32.81
N THR A 206 10.02 12.44 -34.06
CA THR A 206 8.70 12.92 -34.51
C THR A 206 7.65 11.80 -34.50
N GLY A 207 8.01 10.60 -34.03
CA GLY A 207 7.13 9.45 -33.96
C GLY A 207 6.95 8.70 -35.28
N GLU A 208 7.78 8.96 -36.29
CA GLU A 208 7.72 8.27 -37.58
C GLU A 208 8.55 6.99 -37.54
N LYS A 209 7.99 5.88 -38.04
CA LYS A 209 8.71 4.60 -38.14
C LYS A 209 9.82 4.68 -39.18
N LEU A 210 11.06 4.48 -38.74
CA LEU A 210 12.27 4.53 -39.57
C LEU A 210 12.63 3.15 -40.15
N ARG A 211 12.69 2.13 -39.30
CA ARG A 211 13.11 0.77 -39.69
C ARG A 211 12.68 -0.30 -38.68
N ASP A 212 12.75 -1.55 -39.12
CA ASP A 212 12.61 -2.75 -38.28
C ASP A 212 13.96 -3.41 -38.04
N ILE A 213 14.19 -3.90 -36.82
CA ILE A 213 15.33 -4.76 -36.49
C ILE A 213 14.80 -6.14 -36.12
N ASN A 214 15.17 -7.13 -36.94
CA ASN A 214 14.83 -8.53 -36.69
C ASN A 214 15.85 -9.14 -35.74
N VAL A 215 15.48 -9.27 -34.47
CA VAL A 215 16.35 -9.86 -33.47
C VAL A 215 16.42 -11.37 -33.67
N THR A 216 17.64 -11.89 -33.82
CA THR A 216 17.91 -13.33 -33.98
C THR A 216 18.77 -13.81 -32.82
N VAL A 217 18.12 -14.45 -31.85
CA VAL A 217 18.76 -15.05 -30.67
C VAL A 217 18.34 -16.51 -30.49
N GLU A 218 19.15 -17.27 -29.75
CA GLU A 218 18.86 -18.67 -29.43
C GLU A 218 18.00 -18.81 -28.16
N GLY A 219 16.77 -19.32 -28.29
CA GLY A 219 15.88 -19.60 -27.15
C GLY A 219 14.58 -18.78 -27.19
N ASN A 220 13.75 -18.92 -26.16
CA ASN A 220 12.57 -18.08 -25.97
C ASN A 220 12.92 -16.91 -25.05
N LEU A 221 12.55 -15.71 -25.46
CA LEU A 221 12.65 -14.50 -24.65
C LEU A 221 11.28 -14.20 -24.05
N VAL A 222 11.16 -14.29 -22.73
CA VAL A 222 9.95 -13.97 -21.98
C VAL A 222 10.28 -12.82 -21.03
N GLY A 223 9.46 -11.76 -21.02
CA GLY A 223 9.64 -10.58 -20.18
C GLY A 223 10.89 -9.78 -20.54
N LEU A 224 10.93 -9.22 -21.75
CA LEU A 224 12.13 -8.59 -22.31
C LEU A 224 12.36 -7.16 -21.77
N SER A 225 13.54 -6.90 -21.19
CA SER A 225 14.11 -5.55 -21.11
C SER A 225 15.15 -5.34 -22.20
N ILE A 226 15.24 -4.13 -22.77
CA ILE A 226 16.27 -3.78 -23.75
C ILE A 226 17.00 -2.50 -23.35
N HIS A 227 18.31 -2.48 -23.56
CA HIS A 227 19.12 -1.29 -23.34
C HIS A 227 20.03 -1.03 -24.54
N ALA A 228 19.99 0.18 -25.08
CA ALA A 228 20.90 0.63 -26.11
C ALA A 228 22.25 1.02 -25.52
N LEU A 229 23.33 0.55 -26.12
CA LEU A 229 24.70 0.90 -25.76
C LEU A 229 25.22 2.02 -26.66
N GLU A 230 26.17 2.82 -26.15
CA GLU A 230 26.76 3.95 -26.90
C GLU A 230 27.48 3.50 -28.19
N ASN A 231 27.93 2.24 -28.24
CA ASN A 231 28.55 1.64 -29.42
C ASN A 231 27.52 1.17 -30.48
N GLY A 232 26.22 1.34 -30.25
CA GLY A 232 25.12 0.95 -31.14
C GLY A 232 24.65 -0.50 -31.00
N ASN A 233 25.23 -1.28 -30.07
CA ASN A 233 24.75 -2.61 -29.72
C ASN A 233 23.60 -2.52 -28.69
N TYR A 234 22.96 -3.66 -28.42
CA TYR A 234 21.86 -3.74 -27.45
C TYR A 234 22.07 -4.89 -26.45
N ILE A 235 21.74 -4.63 -25.19
CA ILE A 235 21.52 -5.66 -24.17
C ILE A 235 20.05 -6.05 -24.23
N LEU A 236 19.76 -7.34 -24.39
CA LEU A 236 18.41 -7.91 -24.31
C LEU A 236 18.39 -8.89 -23.15
N SER A 237 17.53 -8.68 -22.17
CA SER A 237 17.45 -9.54 -21.00
C SER A 237 16.04 -10.06 -20.80
N GLY A 238 15.95 -11.32 -20.39
CA GLY A 238 14.71 -11.96 -19.95
C GLY A 238 15.03 -12.94 -18.84
N SER A 239 14.01 -13.53 -18.22
CA SER A 239 14.24 -14.48 -17.12
C SER A 239 15.20 -15.60 -17.56
N GLY A 240 16.25 -15.82 -16.76
CA GLY A 240 17.26 -16.84 -17.00
C GLY A 240 18.37 -16.49 -18.02
N CYS A 241 18.30 -15.37 -18.74
CA CYS A 241 19.29 -15.08 -19.79
C CYS A 241 19.49 -13.58 -20.14
N ILE A 242 20.71 -13.25 -20.56
CA ILE A 242 21.08 -11.94 -21.12
C ILE A 242 21.77 -12.17 -22.47
N TYR A 243 21.33 -11.45 -23.50
CA TYR A 243 21.93 -11.44 -24.83
C TYR A 243 22.55 -10.08 -25.10
N LEU A 244 23.77 -10.10 -25.64
CA LEU A 244 24.35 -8.93 -26.30
C LEU A 244 24.14 -9.12 -27.80
N VAL A 245 23.48 -8.16 -28.46
CA VAL A 245 23.24 -8.20 -29.91
C VAL A 245 23.79 -6.94 -30.57
N ASN A 246 24.17 -7.06 -31.84
CA ASN A 246 24.69 -5.92 -32.60
C ASN A 246 23.57 -5.00 -33.13
N ALA A 247 23.96 -3.90 -33.78
CA ALA A 247 23.03 -2.93 -34.38
C ALA A 247 22.02 -3.54 -35.37
N GLU A 248 22.35 -4.66 -36.01
CA GLU A 248 21.47 -5.40 -36.93
C GLU A 248 20.60 -6.47 -36.24
N GLY A 249 20.66 -6.60 -34.90
CA GLY A 249 19.88 -7.55 -34.12
C GLY A 249 20.46 -8.97 -34.09
N LYS A 250 21.72 -9.16 -34.50
CA LYS A 250 22.40 -10.46 -34.46
C LYS A 250 23.10 -10.66 -33.12
N GLN A 251 22.90 -11.83 -32.50
CA GLN A 251 23.60 -12.23 -31.28
C GLN A 251 25.13 -12.15 -31.42
N ILE A 252 25.75 -11.43 -30.48
CA ILE A 252 27.20 -11.33 -30.25
C ILE A 252 27.60 -12.30 -29.13
N ALA A 253 26.87 -12.25 -28.00
CA ALA A 253 27.15 -13.05 -26.81
C ALA A 253 25.85 -13.40 -26.08
N LYS A 254 25.94 -14.40 -25.17
CA LYS A 254 24.84 -14.91 -24.37
C LYS A 254 25.34 -15.32 -22.99
N VAL A 255 24.60 -14.92 -21.97
CA VAL A 255 24.72 -15.40 -20.59
C VAL A 255 23.45 -16.17 -20.25
N GLU A 256 23.60 -17.36 -19.68
CA GLU A 256 22.50 -18.16 -19.13
C GLU A 256 22.78 -18.46 -17.66
N ASP A 257 21.83 -18.11 -16.80
CA ASP A 257 21.85 -18.44 -15.38
C ASP A 257 20.40 -18.46 -14.88
N PRO A 258 19.90 -19.59 -14.33
CA PRO A 258 18.51 -19.71 -13.90
C PRO A 258 18.11 -18.72 -12.79
N ASN A 259 19.07 -18.10 -12.11
CA ASN A 259 18.81 -17.11 -11.07
C ASN A 259 18.63 -15.69 -11.61
N LEU A 260 18.91 -15.45 -12.90
CA LEU A 260 18.70 -14.14 -13.53
C LEU A 260 17.21 -13.81 -13.57
N THR A 261 16.86 -12.62 -13.06
CA THR A 261 15.48 -12.14 -13.03
C THR A 261 15.01 -11.65 -14.39
N GLY A 262 15.95 -11.27 -15.26
CA GLY A 262 15.68 -10.57 -16.52
C GLY A 262 15.79 -9.05 -16.42
N ILE A 263 16.17 -8.51 -15.26
CA ILE A 263 16.44 -7.09 -15.06
C ILE A 263 17.94 -6.83 -15.19
N VAL A 264 18.29 -5.84 -16.00
CA VAL A 264 19.66 -5.29 -16.10
C VAL A 264 19.58 -3.79 -15.85
N LEU A 265 20.40 -3.29 -14.94
CA LEU A 265 20.39 -1.90 -14.49
C LEU A 265 21.69 -1.20 -14.87
N CYS A 266 21.61 0.08 -15.25
CA CYS A 266 22.79 0.95 -15.40
C CYS A 266 22.95 1.85 -14.17
N SER A 267 24.14 1.85 -13.56
CA SER A 267 24.51 2.74 -12.45
C SER A 267 25.94 3.24 -12.65
N GLY A 268 26.13 4.56 -12.70
CA GLY A 268 27.43 5.18 -12.96
C GLY A 268 28.05 4.76 -14.30
N GLY A 269 27.23 4.49 -15.32
CA GLY A 269 27.65 4.03 -16.65
C GLY A 269 28.07 2.55 -16.73
N LYS A 270 27.96 1.81 -15.63
CA LYS A 270 28.20 0.35 -15.58
C LYS A 270 26.89 -0.42 -15.54
N TRP A 271 26.89 -1.62 -16.12
CA TRP A 271 25.73 -2.49 -16.16
C TRP A 271 25.79 -3.54 -15.06
N TYR A 272 24.64 -3.85 -14.47
CA TYR A 272 24.48 -4.84 -13.41
C TYR A 272 23.27 -5.72 -13.72
N ALA A 273 23.46 -7.03 -13.72
CA ALA A 273 22.37 -7.99 -13.79
C ALA A 273 21.78 -8.21 -12.39
N VAL A 274 20.46 -8.27 -12.30
CA VAL A 274 19.76 -8.66 -11.08
C VAL A 274 19.56 -10.19 -11.08
N THR A 275 19.88 -10.80 -9.95
CA THR A 275 19.73 -12.24 -9.69
C THR A 275 19.00 -12.46 -8.38
N PHE A 276 18.33 -13.60 -8.20
CA PHE A 276 17.79 -14.00 -6.89
C PHE A 276 18.60 -15.10 -6.23
N LYS A 277 18.54 -15.11 -4.90
CA LYS A 277 19.04 -16.18 -4.05
C LYS A 277 17.94 -16.59 -3.09
N MET A 278 17.67 -17.90 -3.03
CA MET A 278 16.77 -18.44 -2.01
C MET A 278 17.47 -18.47 -0.65
N THR A 279 16.85 -17.89 0.37
CA THR A 279 17.31 -17.86 1.76
C THR A 279 16.33 -18.61 2.67
N ALA A 280 16.63 -18.72 3.97
CA ALA A 280 15.71 -19.30 4.94
C ALA A 280 14.43 -18.46 5.12
N ASP A 281 14.53 -17.16 4.86
CA ASP A 281 13.49 -16.17 5.09
C ASP A 281 12.74 -15.78 3.79
N GLY A 282 13.11 -16.38 2.65
CA GLY A 282 12.50 -16.14 1.35
C GLY A 282 13.51 -15.81 0.25
N GLU A 283 13.03 -15.21 -0.84
CA GLU A 283 13.87 -14.77 -1.96
C GLU A 283 14.57 -13.45 -1.64
N SER A 284 15.88 -13.37 -1.90
CA SER A 284 16.68 -12.16 -1.71
C SER A 284 17.32 -11.74 -3.04
N ALA A 285 17.17 -10.45 -3.39
CA ALA A 285 17.75 -9.89 -4.59
C ALA A 285 19.26 -9.65 -4.43
N GLN A 286 19.98 -9.90 -5.50
CA GLN A 286 21.41 -9.66 -5.61
C GLN A 286 21.72 -8.98 -6.95
N ILE A 287 22.79 -8.21 -6.98
CA ILE A 287 23.31 -7.55 -8.17
C ILE A 287 24.68 -8.12 -8.54
N GLN A 288 24.96 -8.25 -9.83
CA GLN A 288 26.26 -8.67 -10.36
C GLN A 288 26.64 -7.84 -11.57
N GLU A 289 27.87 -7.33 -11.61
CA GLU A 289 28.35 -6.53 -12.75
C GLU A 289 28.26 -7.34 -14.07
N PHE A 290 27.77 -6.69 -15.11
CA PHE A 290 27.70 -7.22 -16.47
C PHE A 290 28.62 -6.39 -17.37
N ASP A 291 29.65 -7.03 -17.91
CA ASP A 291 30.55 -6.42 -18.89
C ASP A 291 29.86 -6.45 -20.25
N ALA A 292 29.27 -5.32 -20.65
CA ALA A 292 28.52 -5.18 -21.89
C ALA A 292 29.42 -5.18 -23.15
N ASP A 293 30.72 -4.97 -23.03
CA ASP A 293 31.65 -5.08 -24.16
C ASP A 293 32.00 -6.54 -24.45
N GLN A 294 32.11 -7.37 -23.40
CA GLN A 294 32.44 -8.79 -23.52
C GLN A 294 31.21 -9.71 -23.49
N GLY A 295 30.05 -9.19 -23.07
CA GLY A 295 28.81 -9.94 -22.92
C GLY A 295 28.89 -11.04 -21.85
N LYS A 296 29.43 -10.73 -20.67
CA LYS A 296 29.60 -11.69 -19.57
C LYS A 296 29.38 -11.07 -18.19
N LEU A 297 28.99 -11.90 -17.23
CA LEU A 297 28.96 -11.52 -15.81
C LEU A 297 30.38 -11.45 -15.23
N VAL A 298 30.61 -10.48 -14.34
CA VAL A 298 31.89 -10.18 -13.70
C VAL A 298 31.73 -10.24 -12.19
N GLY A 299 32.73 -10.81 -11.50
CA GLY A 299 32.70 -10.94 -10.04
C GLY A 299 31.69 -11.96 -9.54
N LYS A 300 31.28 -11.84 -8.28
CA LYS A 300 30.21 -12.64 -7.65
C LYS A 300 29.00 -11.76 -7.39
N PRO A 301 27.77 -12.29 -7.39
CA PRO A 301 26.60 -11.56 -6.93
C PRO A 301 26.78 -11.02 -5.50
N VAL A 302 26.29 -9.81 -5.25
CA VAL A 302 26.29 -9.12 -3.95
C VAL A 302 24.85 -8.77 -3.59
N GLU A 303 24.47 -8.95 -2.33
CA GLU A 303 23.14 -8.57 -1.84
C GLU A 303 22.97 -7.04 -1.93
N THR A 304 21.79 -6.60 -2.37
CA THR A 304 21.42 -5.18 -2.46
C THR A 304 20.55 -4.79 -1.27
N ASN A 305 20.74 -3.57 -0.77
CA ASN A 305 19.90 -3.00 0.29
C ASN A 305 18.74 -2.15 -0.29
N SER A 306 18.62 -2.10 -1.62
CA SER A 306 17.57 -1.38 -2.33
C SER A 306 16.67 -2.34 -3.05
N ASP A 307 15.38 -1.99 -3.13
CA ASP A 307 14.42 -2.70 -3.95
C ASP A 307 14.71 -2.44 -5.43
N VAL A 308 15.42 -3.39 -6.04
CA VAL A 308 15.85 -3.32 -7.45
C VAL A 308 14.77 -3.74 -8.43
N PHE A 309 13.55 -4.09 -7.97
CA PHE A 309 12.41 -4.43 -8.82
C PHE A 309 11.58 -3.21 -9.23
N TYR A 310 11.61 -2.14 -8.44
CA TYR A 310 10.88 -0.89 -8.70
C TYR A 310 11.84 0.25 -9.03
N VAL A 311 12.68 0.04 -10.05
CA VAL A 311 13.74 0.97 -10.45
C VAL A 311 13.37 1.71 -11.72
N ASN A 312 13.58 3.02 -11.71
CA ASN A 312 13.48 3.89 -12.87
C ASN A 312 14.87 4.00 -13.52
N GLN A 313 14.98 3.55 -14.77
CA GLN A 313 16.25 3.54 -15.50
C GLN A 313 16.48 4.89 -16.20
N GLY A 314 17.49 5.63 -15.76
CA GLY A 314 18.08 6.73 -16.52
C GLY A 314 19.09 6.22 -17.54
N ARG A 315 19.69 7.12 -18.32
CA ARG A 315 20.64 6.72 -19.39
C ARG A 315 21.94 6.11 -18.86
N GLN A 316 22.47 6.64 -17.76
CA GLN A 316 23.72 6.18 -17.15
C GLN A 316 23.58 5.86 -15.66
N ASP A 317 22.39 6.05 -15.11
CA ASP A 317 22.09 5.92 -13.69
C ASP A 317 20.71 5.27 -13.50
N CYS A 318 20.46 4.75 -12.32
CA CYS A 318 19.18 4.17 -11.94
C CYS A 318 18.70 4.76 -10.62
N PHE A 319 17.38 4.78 -10.43
CA PHE A 319 16.74 5.53 -9.36
C PHE A 319 15.59 4.74 -8.75
N VAL A 320 15.38 4.91 -7.46
CA VAL A 320 14.21 4.41 -6.73
C VAL A 320 13.46 5.58 -6.14
N MET A 321 12.15 5.42 -6.00
CA MET A 321 11.29 6.41 -5.36
C MET A 321 10.81 5.87 -4.02
N ASP A 322 10.72 6.76 -3.06
CA ASP A 322 10.05 6.53 -1.78
C ASP A 322 9.11 7.70 -1.49
N SER A 323 8.43 7.67 -0.34
CA SER A 323 7.51 8.72 0.11
C SER A 323 8.19 10.07 0.37
N ASN A 324 9.53 10.13 0.41
CA ASN A 324 10.28 11.36 0.60
C ASN A 324 10.83 11.94 -0.70
N GLY A 325 11.09 11.12 -1.72
CA GLY A 325 11.54 11.65 -3.01
C GLY A 325 12.09 10.61 -3.98
N VAL A 326 12.98 11.11 -4.84
CA VAL A 326 13.70 10.33 -5.85
C VAL A 326 15.14 10.16 -5.39
N ASN A 327 15.58 8.91 -5.33
CA ASN A 327 16.90 8.53 -4.88
C ASN A 327 17.69 7.87 -6.01
N LYS A 328 18.90 8.36 -6.26
CA LYS A 328 19.86 7.74 -7.16
C LYS A 328 20.54 6.56 -6.46
N LEU A 329 20.62 5.42 -7.14
CA LEU A 329 21.31 4.22 -6.66
C LEU A 329 22.76 4.17 -7.15
N ASP A 330 23.68 4.00 -6.21
CA ASP A 330 25.05 3.57 -6.46
C ASP A 330 25.15 2.07 -6.17
N LEU A 331 24.98 1.27 -7.21
CA LEU A 331 25.00 -0.20 -7.12
C LEU A 331 26.41 -0.74 -6.84
N ALA A 332 27.47 0.03 -7.14
CA ALA A 332 28.84 -0.41 -6.84
C ALA A 332 29.12 -0.38 -5.34
N ASN A 333 28.59 0.62 -4.64
CA ASN A 333 28.78 0.83 -3.21
C ASN A 333 27.57 0.40 -2.36
N ASN A 334 26.46 -0.03 -2.99
CA ASN A 334 25.20 -0.39 -2.34
C ASN A 334 24.65 0.76 -1.47
N THR A 335 24.63 1.98 -2.02
CA THR A 335 24.14 3.19 -1.35
C THR A 335 23.12 3.93 -2.19
N LYS A 336 22.26 4.74 -1.56
CA LYS A 336 21.31 5.63 -2.23
C LYS A 336 21.55 7.09 -1.83
N THR A 337 21.37 8.03 -2.77
CA THR A 337 21.45 9.48 -2.52
C THR A 337 20.19 10.16 -3.04
N GLN A 338 19.50 10.93 -2.19
CA GLN A 338 18.33 11.68 -2.61
C GLN A 338 18.73 12.82 -3.57
N VAL A 339 18.12 12.83 -4.76
CA VAL A 339 18.38 13.85 -5.80
C VAL A 339 17.24 14.84 -5.96
N MET A 340 16.05 14.51 -5.47
CA MET A 340 14.89 15.39 -5.39
C MET A 340 14.00 14.94 -4.24
N ALA A 341 13.45 15.88 -3.46
CA ALA A 341 12.47 15.60 -2.42
C ALA A 341 11.07 16.08 -2.83
N TRP A 342 10.03 15.30 -2.55
CA TRP A 342 8.66 15.65 -2.97
C TRP A 342 8.18 16.98 -2.37
N LYS A 343 8.67 17.33 -1.18
CA LYS A 343 8.41 18.63 -0.52
C LYS A 343 8.90 19.86 -1.30
N ASP A 344 9.87 19.66 -2.19
CA ASP A 344 10.41 20.69 -3.09
C ASP A 344 9.54 20.85 -4.35
N THR A 345 8.33 20.31 -4.36
CA THR A 345 7.40 20.32 -5.49
C THR A 345 5.98 20.59 -4.99
N ASP A 346 5.07 20.93 -5.89
CA ASP A 346 3.62 21.00 -5.60
C ASP A 346 2.87 19.92 -6.40
N ILE A 347 3.27 18.65 -6.20
CA ILE A 347 2.59 17.49 -6.79
C ILE A 347 2.17 16.49 -5.74
N ASN A 348 1.04 15.83 -5.98
CA ASN A 348 0.59 14.72 -5.17
C ASN A 348 1.39 13.47 -5.55
N PHE A 349 2.47 13.21 -4.80
CA PHE A 349 3.40 12.11 -5.09
C PHE A 349 2.75 10.73 -5.01
N MET A 350 1.64 10.56 -4.26
CA MET A 350 0.90 9.30 -4.20
C MET A 350 0.18 8.93 -5.51
N THR A 351 0.00 9.90 -6.40
CA THR A 351 -0.60 9.69 -7.73
C THR A 351 0.44 9.42 -8.81
N ILE A 352 1.73 9.44 -8.47
CA ILE A 352 2.83 9.21 -9.41
C ILE A 352 3.07 7.71 -9.56
N ASP A 353 3.16 7.27 -10.82
CA ASP A 353 3.55 5.90 -11.16
C ASP A 353 5.05 5.71 -10.87
N ILE A 354 5.34 4.93 -9.84
CA ILE A 354 6.70 4.66 -9.38
C ILE A 354 7.52 3.80 -10.37
N THR A 355 6.89 3.21 -11.40
CA THR A 355 7.52 2.23 -12.31
C THR A 355 7.63 2.67 -13.78
N GLY A 356 7.29 3.92 -14.11
CA GLY A 356 7.23 4.39 -15.50
C GLY A 356 7.96 5.70 -15.79
N GLY A 357 8.84 6.15 -14.88
CA GLY A 357 9.53 7.42 -14.97
C GLY A 357 10.83 7.39 -15.78
N GLN A 358 11.17 8.55 -16.37
CA GLN A 358 12.48 8.79 -16.97
C GLN A 358 13.15 9.97 -16.27
N ILE A 359 14.33 9.75 -15.72
CA ILE A 359 15.14 10.79 -15.10
C ILE A 359 16.25 11.18 -16.07
N VAL A 360 16.10 12.36 -16.69
CA VAL A 360 17.04 12.89 -17.67
C VAL A 360 18.27 13.43 -16.95
N SER A 361 18.04 14.15 -15.85
CA SER A 361 19.07 14.67 -14.95
C SER A 361 18.45 15.00 -13.60
N GLU A 362 19.29 15.40 -12.63
CA GLU A 362 18.82 15.94 -11.35
C GLU A 362 17.97 17.22 -11.51
N ASN A 363 18.03 17.89 -12.67
CA ASN A 363 17.25 19.10 -12.95
C ASN A 363 15.98 18.85 -13.75
N GLU A 364 15.82 17.65 -14.32
CA GLU A 364 14.73 17.34 -15.25
C GLU A 364 14.32 15.87 -15.14
N MET A 365 13.09 15.67 -14.66
CA MET A 365 12.51 14.34 -14.39
C MET A 365 11.12 14.24 -14.99
N MET A 366 10.73 13.06 -15.44
CA MET A 366 9.45 12.83 -16.10
C MET A 366 8.80 11.57 -15.53
N PHE A 367 7.50 11.66 -15.24
CA PHE A 367 6.72 10.59 -14.63
C PHE A 367 5.34 10.49 -15.28
N PHE A 368 4.65 9.38 -15.05
CA PHE A 368 3.21 9.32 -15.25
C PHE A 368 2.50 9.63 -13.94
N GLN A 369 1.39 10.34 -14.03
CA GLN A 369 0.43 10.52 -12.96
C GLN A 369 -0.86 9.82 -13.34
N ARG A 370 -1.39 9.00 -12.43
CA ARG A 370 -2.68 8.31 -12.60
C ARG A 370 -3.67 8.85 -11.58
N LYS A 371 -4.77 9.42 -12.06
CA LYS A 371 -5.90 9.82 -11.22
C LYS A 371 -7.09 8.94 -11.56
N TYR A 372 -7.52 8.12 -10.61
CA TYR A 372 -8.72 7.32 -10.79
C TYR A 372 -9.93 8.26 -10.82
N VAL A 373 -10.79 8.10 -11.83
CA VAL A 373 -11.98 8.94 -11.97
C VAL A 373 -12.99 8.53 -10.89
N GLU A 374 -13.36 9.47 -10.02
CA GLU A 374 -14.43 9.29 -9.03
C GLU A 374 -15.78 9.12 -9.78
N ASP A 375 -16.34 7.91 -9.78
CA ASP A 375 -17.75 7.69 -10.10
C ASP A 375 -18.54 7.61 -8.78
N ASN A 376 -19.47 8.55 -8.61
CA ASN A 376 -20.17 8.87 -7.36
C ASN A 376 -21.21 7.82 -6.92
N GLY A 377 -20.89 6.52 -6.92
CA GLY A 377 -21.83 5.52 -6.42
C GLY A 377 -21.53 4.05 -6.65
N ARG A 378 -20.26 3.60 -6.65
CA ARG A 378 -19.94 2.16 -6.62
C ARG A 378 -18.82 1.81 -5.64
N ASP A 379 -19.01 0.66 -5.02
CA ASP A 379 -18.22 0.00 -3.99
C ASP A 379 -16.71 -0.12 -4.32
N SER A 380 -15.85 -0.03 -3.29
CA SER A 380 -14.40 0.14 -3.37
C SER A 380 -13.63 -1.08 -3.89
N MET A 381 -14.19 -2.29 -3.77
CA MET A 381 -13.58 -3.52 -4.28
C MET A 381 -13.78 -3.70 -5.80
N ASP A 382 -14.86 -3.17 -6.38
CA ASP A 382 -15.10 -3.17 -7.84
C ASP A 382 -14.40 -1.99 -8.55
N ARG A 383 -13.94 -0.97 -7.82
CA ARG A 383 -13.20 0.20 -8.36
C ARG A 383 -11.93 -0.20 -9.13
N LYS A 384 -11.27 -1.29 -8.72
CA LYS A 384 -10.06 -1.80 -9.40
C LYS A 384 -10.37 -2.52 -10.72
N ALA A 385 -11.63 -2.89 -10.97
CA ALA A 385 -12.02 -3.66 -12.14
C ALA A 385 -12.58 -2.82 -13.31
N SER A 386 -12.96 -1.54 -13.10
CA SER A 386 -13.58 -0.68 -14.13
C SER A 386 -12.63 0.27 -14.88
N GLY A 387 -11.35 0.32 -14.53
CA GLY A 387 -10.25 0.48 -15.50
C GLY A 387 -10.01 1.82 -16.20
N ALA A 388 -10.70 2.92 -15.88
CA ALA A 388 -10.45 4.23 -16.50
C ALA A 388 -9.77 5.19 -15.51
N ALA A 389 -8.43 5.14 -15.42
CA ALA A 389 -7.66 6.21 -14.80
C ALA A 389 -7.40 7.31 -15.82
N GLU A 390 -7.54 8.58 -15.43
CA GLU A 390 -6.97 9.68 -16.20
C GLU A 390 -5.45 9.62 -16.05
N VAL A 391 -4.74 9.44 -17.16
CA VAL A 391 -3.28 9.42 -17.19
C VAL A 391 -2.76 10.76 -17.71
N SER A 392 -1.84 11.36 -16.95
CA SER A 392 -1.08 12.54 -17.35
C SER A 392 0.40 12.22 -17.39
N VAL A 393 1.12 12.82 -18.33
CA VAL A 393 2.58 12.90 -18.25
C VAL A 393 2.96 14.13 -17.44
N VAL A 394 3.87 13.96 -16.48
CA VAL A 394 4.38 15.00 -15.60
C VAL A 394 5.83 15.25 -15.92
N LYS A 395 6.20 16.51 -16.13
CA LYS A 395 7.57 16.98 -16.26
C LYS A 395 7.90 17.88 -15.06
N LEU A 396 8.92 17.48 -14.30
CA LEU A 396 9.51 18.28 -13.24
C LEU A 396 10.77 18.96 -13.74
N THR A 397 10.86 20.28 -13.58
CA THR A 397 12.05 21.07 -13.98
C THR A 397 12.52 21.92 -12.81
N ARG A 398 13.82 21.87 -12.50
CA ARG A 398 14.39 22.67 -11.40
C ARG A 398 14.17 24.16 -11.68
N ALA A 399 13.55 24.85 -10.73
CA ALA A 399 13.30 26.28 -10.81
C ALA A 399 14.61 27.07 -10.58
N GLU A 400 14.78 28.19 -11.29
CA GLU A 400 15.88 29.12 -11.00
C GLU A 400 15.72 29.80 -9.63
N LYS A 401 14.47 30.03 -9.22
CA LYS A 401 14.08 30.61 -7.93
C LYS A 401 12.89 29.86 -7.36
N ASN A 402 12.91 29.61 -6.06
CA ASN A 402 11.76 29.05 -5.36
C ASN A 402 10.56 30.05 -5.40
N PRO A 403 9.41 29.68 -5.99
CA PRO A 403 8.26 30.58 -6.11
C PRO A 403 7.59 30.88 -4.76
N HIS A 404 7.87 30.09 -3.73
CA HIS A 404 7.33 30.24 -2.38
C HIS A 404 8.25 31.04 -1.45
N ALA A 405 9.29 31.70 -1.99
CA ALA A 405 10.20 32.53 -1.21
C ALA A 405 9.45 33.58 -0.37
N GLY A 406 9.79 33.65 0.92
CA GLY A 406 9.13 34.52 1.89
C GLY A 406 8.06 33.84 2.75
N LYS A 407 7.57 32.65 2.38
CA LYS A 407 6.69 31.85 3.26
C LYS A 407 7.49 31.24 4.42
N THR A 408 6.84 31.07 5.56
CA THR A 408 7.38 30.35 6.73
C THR A 408 7.17 28.85 6.57
N ILE A 409 8.19 28.04 6.83
CA ILE A 409 8.05 26.58 6.78
C ILE A 409 7.43 26.06 8.08
N LEU A 410 6.42 25.22 7.91
CA LEU A 410 5.90 24.29 8.91
C LEU A 410 6.34 22.88 8.52
N LYS A 411 7.16 22.24 9.33
CA LYS A 411 7.56 20.85 9.11
C LYS A 411 6.43 19.93 9.53
N LEU A 412 6.08 18.98 8.66
CA LEU A 412 5.12 17.93 8.98
C LEU A 412 5.82 16.58 8.92
N GLY A 413 5.85 15.87 10.05
CA GLY A 413 6.39 14.52 10.16
C GLY A 413 5.26 13.51 10.21
N MET A 414 5.35 12.44 9.42
CA MET A 414 4.33 11.39 9.39
C MET A 414 4.91 9.98 9.50
N ASN A 415 4.06 9.00 9.81
CA ASN A 415 4.37 7.57 9.79
C ASN A 415 3.40 6.83 8.85
N GLY A 416 3.91 6.39 7.68
CA GLY A 416 3.46 5.21 6.91
C GLY A 416 2.06 5.19 6.26
N GLU A 417 1.06 5.92 6.76
CA GLU A 417 -0.33 5.75 6.32
C GLU A 417 -1.08 7.07 6.16
N ILE A 418 -0.82 7.78 5.07
CA ILE A 418 -1.64 8.93 4.64
C ILE A 418 -2.31 8.68 3.31
N SER A 419 -3.48 9.29 3.10
CA SER A 419 -4.22 9.18 1.84
C SER A 419 -3.78 10.23 0.81
N SER A 420 -4.07 9.96 -0.47
CA SER A 420 -3.91 10.94 -1.55
C SER A 420 -4.65 12.25 -1.23
N ASP A 421 -5.80 12.18 -0.57
CA ASP A 421 -6.59 13.36 -0.19
C ASP A 421 -5.88 14.21 0.86
N PHE A 422 -5.17 13.57 1.79
CA PHE A 422 -4.35 14.29 2.77
C PHE A 422 -3.24 15.09 2.08
N VAL A 423 -2.51 14.48 1.13
CA VAL A 423 -1.49 15.18 0.34
C VAL A 423 -2.13 16.33 -0.46
N GLU A 424 -3.29 16.10 -1.07
CA GLU A 424 -4.00 17.15 -1.82
C GLU A 424 -4.39 18.33 -0.91
N LYS A 425 -4.79 18.08 0.34
CA LYS A 425 -5.06 19.14 1.33
C LYS A 425 -3.81 19.93 1.69
N VAL A 426 -2.66 19.27 1.84
CA VAL A 426 -1.36 19.96 2.03
C VAL A 426 -1.06 20.86 0.83
N LEU A 427 -1.25 20.37 -0.40
CA LEU A 427 -1.02 21.14 -1.61
C LEU A 427 -1.97 22.35 -1.72
N GLN A 428 -3.27 22.15 -1.42
CA GLN A 428 -4.25 23.24 -1.37
C GLN A 428 -3.85 24.33 -0.37
N TYR A 429 -3.40 23.93 0.83
CA TYR A 429 -2.89 24.88 1.83
C TYR A 429 -1.65 25.63 1.32
N ASN A 430 -0.71 24.92 0.70
CA ASN A 430 0.54 25.50 0.20
C ASN A 430 0.33 26.46 -0.97
N GLN A 431 -0.66 26.21 -1.81
CA GLN A 431 -0.99 27.03 -2.98
C GLN A 431 -1.88 28.23 -2.66
N ASP A 432 -2.53 28.25 -1.49
CA ASP A 432 -3.30 29.40 -1.04
C ASP A 432 -2.39 30.59 -0.71
N GLU A 433 -2.50 31.67 -1.50
CA GLU A 433 -1.72 32.90 -1.34
C GLU A 433 -2.00 33.63 -0.02
N SER A 434 -3.15 33.37 0.62
CA SER A 434 -3.48 33.94 1.92
C SER A 434 -2.72 33.29 3.07
N LYS A 435 -2.14 32.11 2.85
CA LYS A 435 -1.33 31.40 3.85
C LYS A 435 0.10 31.91 3.83
N ALA A 436 0.51 32.48 4.96
CA ALA A 436 1.89 32.90 5.20
C ALA A 436 2.85 31.72 5.43
N ALA A 437 2.32 30.52 5.66
CA ALA A 437 3.10 29.30 5.88
C ALA A 437 3.03 28.36 4.66
N ARG A 438 4.06 27.51 4.55
CA ARG A 438 4.13 26.36 3.64
C ARG A 438 4.46 25.12 4.48
N ILE A 439 3.74 24.04 4.24
CA ILE A 439 3.95 22.75 4.88
C ILE A 439 4.93 21.92 4.04
N GLU A 440 5.98 21.42 4.69
CA GLU A 440 6.94 20.47 4.11
C GLU A 440 6.76 19.10 4.78
N ILE A 441 6.39 18.10 4.01
CA ILE A 441 6.18 16.73 4.51
C ILE A 441 7.53 15.99 4.60
N THR A 442 7.71 15.21 5.67
CA THR A 442 8.75 14.20 5.84
C THR A 442 8.10 12.92 6.36
N ASP A 443 8.26 11.83 5.63
CA ASP A 443 7.85 10.51 6.06
C ASP A 443 8.98 9.84 6.84
N TYR A 444 8.67 9.39 8.06
CA TYR A 444 9.59 8.59 8.85
C TYR A 444 9.60 7.13 8.39
N ASP A 445 8.54 6.68 7.70
CA ASP A 445 8.46 5.34 7.12
C ASP A 445 9.12 5.30 5.74
N THR A 446 10.38 4.85 5.70
CA THR A 446 11.20 4.83 4.47
C THR A 446 11.67 3.45 4.04
N ASP A 447 11.35 2.40 4.81
CA ASP A 447 11.72 1.02 4.54
C ASP A 447 10.50 0.25 4.01
N THR A 448 10.06 0.58 2.78
CA THR A 448 8.94 -0.06 2.09
C THR A 448 9.23 -1.48 1.60
N SER A 449 10.29 -2.15 2.09
CA SER A 449 10.66 -3.50 1.66
C SER A 449 9.75 -4.59 2.22
N ASP A 450 8.85 -4.27 3.14
CA ASP A 450 7.93 -5.22 3.76
C ASP A 450 6.49 -4.95 3.30
N LEU A 451 6.22 -5.25 2.03
CA LEU A 451 4.86 -5.31 1.47
C LEU A 451 4.05 -6.52 2.00
N SER A 452 4.41 -7.07 3.17
CA SER A 452 3.50 -7.95 3.87
C SER A 452 2.31 -7.12 4.30
N PHE A 453 1.19 -7.33 3.61
CA PHE A 453 -0.13 -6.81 3.93
C PHE A 453 -0.59 -7.44 5.25
N ASP A 454 0.09 -7.12 6.34
CA ASP A 454 -0.27 -7.47 7.71
C ASP A 454 -0.89 -6.21 8.34
N TRP A 455 -2.19 -6.28 8.59
CA TRP A 455 -2.99 -5.25 9.26
C TRP A 455 -2.44 -4.87 10.66
N SER A 456 -1.47 -5.62 11.18
CA SER A 456 -0.78 -5.33 12.45
C SER A 456 0.43 -4.40 12.36
N GLY A 457 0.77 -3.90 11.16
CA GLY A 457 2.00 -3.14 10.90
C GLY A 457 3.24 -4.04 11.04
N ASN A 458 4.42 -3.58 10.63
CA ASN A 458 5.67 -4.22 11.06
C ASN A 458 6.13 -3.53 12.35
N PRO A 459 6.02 -4.17 13.53
CA PRO A 459 6.38 -3.55 14.81
C PRO A 459 7.81 -3.01 14.84
N ALA A 460 8.74 -3.66 14.13
CA ALA A 460 10.14 -3.22 14.10
C ALA A 460 10.33 -1.93 13.31
N VAL A 461 9.54 -1.72 12.25
CA VAL A 461 9.53 -0.47 11.47
C VAL A 461 8.90 0.65 12.30
N ASP A 462 7.77 0.38 12.95
CA ASP A 462 7.13 1.34 13.85
C ASP A 462 8.06 1.78 14.99
N SER A 463 8.75 0.85 15.65
CA SER A 463 9.72 1.19 16.72
C SER A 463 10.84 2.10 16.22
N LYS A 464 11.39 1.82 15.03
CA LYS A 464 12.46 2.63 14.43
C LYS A 464 11.95 4.03 14.11
N ASN A 465 10.77 4.15 13.51
CA ASN A 465 10.18 5.42 13.10
C ASN A 465 9.86 6.29 14.33
N VAL A 466 9.27 5.69 15.36
CA VAL A 466 8.99 6.32 16.65
C VAL A 466 10.29 6.79 17.35
N ALA A 467 11.32 5.94 17.39
CA ALA A 467 12.61 6.30 18.00
C ALA A 467 13.29 7.45 17.26
N GLN A 468 13.25 7.44 15.92
CA GLN A 468 13.83 8.52 15.12
C GLN A 468 13.08 9.84 15.32
N LEU A 469 11.74 9.83 15.34
CA LEU A 469 10.95 11.01 15.67
C LEU A 469 11.31 11.54 17.07
N GLN A 470 11.41 10.67 18.07
CA GLN A 470 11.77 11.06 19.42
C GLN A 470 13.14 11.74 19.48
N LEU A 471 14.15 11.21 18.77
CA LEU A 471 15.49 11.82 18.69
C LEU A 471 15.45 13.20 18.03
N ASP A 472 14.68 13.34 16.95
CA ASP A 472 14.54 14.62 16.25
C ASP A 472 13.85 15.65 17.15
N MET A 473 12.78 15.26 17.84
CA MET A 473 12.08 16.12 18.83
C MET A 473 13.03 16.56 19.95
N LEU A 474 13.79 15.63 20.55
CA LEU A 474 14.73 15.92 21.65
C LEU A 474 15.93 16.78 21.22
N SER A 475 16.36 16.65 19.96
CA SER A 475 17.46 17.46 19.41
C SER A 475 17.01 18.83 18.89
N GLY A 476 15.71 19.10 18.88
CA GLY A 476 15.12 20.31 18.33
C GLY A 476 15.13 20.32 16.79
N GLU A 477 15.21 19.16 16.14
CA GLU A 477 15.09 19.05 14.68
C GLU A 477 13.73 18.49 14.21
N GLY A 478 12.88 18.13 15.18
CA GLY A 478 11.57 17.54 14.98
C GLY A 478 10.60 18.38 14.14
N PRO A 479 9.49 17.76 13.72
CA PRO A 479 8.44 18.42 12.97
C PRO A 479 7.59 19.35 13.85
N ASP A 480 6.92 20.32 13.23
CA ASP A 480 5.93 21.19 13.88
C ASP A 480 4.58 20.49 14.06
N ILE A 481 4.20 19.70 13.05
CA ILE A 481 2.97 18.91 13.00
C ILE A 481 3.36 17.43 12.90
N ILE A 482 2.82 16.60 13.77
CA ILE A 482 3.09 15.16 13.80
C ILE A 482 1.80 14.42 13.39
N VAL A 483 1.89 13.52 12.42
CA VAL A 483 0.74 12.79 11.85
C VAL A 483 0.92 11.28 12.00
N GLY A 484 -0.09 10.57 12.48
CA GLY A 484 -0.08 9.10 12.52
C GLY A 484 0.76 8.47 13.65
N PHE A 485 1.02 9.23 14.73
CA PHE A 485 1.76 8.74 15.90
C PHE A 485 0.90 8.58 17.16
N SER A 486 -0.44 8.60 17.05
CA SER A 486 -1.35 8.42 18.20
C SER A 486 -1.16 7.10 18.95
N GLY A 487 -0.63 6.07 18.28
CA GLY A 487 -0.27 4.81 18.91
C GLY A 487 0.90 4.94 19.89
N ALA A 488 1.77 5.94 19.73
CA ALA A 488 2.97 6.19 20.52
C ALA A 488 2.68 7.13 21.71
N SER A 489 1.96 6.59 22.70
CA SER A 489 1.51 7.31 23.90
C SER A 489 2.61 8.01 24.71
N GLN A 490 3.88 7.62 24.55
CA GLN A 490 5.02 8.29 25.18
C GLN A 490 5.21 9.75 24.75
N PHE A 491 4.62 10.17 23.62
CA PHE A 491 4.67 11.56 23.18
C PHE A 491 3.66 12.46 23.91
N ASN A 492 2.69 11.89 24.65
CA ASN A 492 1.67 12.63 25.40
C ASN A 492 2.23 13.29 26.68
N ASP A 493 3.29 14.08 26.51
CA ASP A 493 4.00 14.83 27.56
C ASP A 493 4.04 16.31 27.18
N PRO A 494 3.83 17.24 28.14
CA PRO A 494 3.79 18.68 27.84
C PRO A 494 5.14 19.28 27.40
N SER A 495 6.25 18.54 27.56
CA SER A 495 7.56 18.91 26.98
C SER A 495 7.71 18.52 25.51
N MET A 496 6.86 17.61 25.01
CA MET A 496 6.89 17.10 23.65
C MET A 496 5.77 17.71 22.78
N LEU A 497 4.54 17.77 23.31
CA LEU A 497 3.35 18.17 22.55
C LEU A 497 2.54 19.27 23.26
N LEU A 498 1.87 20.11 22.49
CA LEU A 498 0.92 21.11 22.99
C LEU A 498 -0.42 20.48 23.34
N ASP A 499 -1.11 21.07 24.32
CA ASP A 499 -2.50 20.73 24.64
C ASP A 499 -3.46 21.38 23.64
N LEU A 500 -4.03 20.56 22.76
CA LEU A 500 -4.93 20.99 21.69
C LEU A 500 -6.32 21.40 22.18
N ASN A 501 -6.72 21.03 23.41
CA ASN A 501 -7.95 21.59 24.01
C ASN A 501 -7.88 23.13 24.07
N THR A 502 -6.69 23.69 24.33
CA THR A 502 -6.48 25.14 24.36
C THR A 502 -6.79 25.81 23.01
N TYR A 503 -6.53 25.14 21.89
CA TYR A 503 -6.82 25.68 20.57
C TYR A 503 -8.27 25.41 20.16
N LEU A 504 -8.74 24.18 20.39
CA LEU A 504 -10.11 23.76 20.11
C LEU A 504 -11.16 24.66 20.78
N ASP A 505 -10.95 25.00 22.05
CA ASP A 505 -11.92 25.80 22.82
C ASP A 505 -11.85 27.30 22.53
N ASN A 506 -10.72 27.80 21.98
CA ASN A 506 -10.53 29.22 21.65
C ASN A 506 -10.83 29.55 20.18
N ASP A 507 -10.96 28.55 19.32
CA ASP A 507 -11.30 28.76 17.91
C ASP A 507 -12.80 29.02 17.73
N SER A 508 -13.15 30.30 17.52
CA SER A 508 -14.55 30.72 17.33
C SER A 508 -15.27 30.11 16.12
N SER A 509 -14.54 29.49 15.18
CA SER A 509 -15.14 28.79 14.04
C SER A 509 -15.58 27.36 14.38
N ILE A 510 -15.18 26.85 15.55
CA ILE A 510 -15.45 25.49 16.00
C ILE A 510 -16.54 25.52 17.08
N ASN A 511 -17.59 24.74 16.89
CA ASN A 511 -18.54 24.41 17.95
C ASN A 511 -18.33 22.96 18.39
N ARG A 512 -17.79 22.76 19.60
CA ARG A 512 -17.47 21.44 20.17
C ARG A 512 -18.68 20.48 20.19
N GLU A 513 -19.90 20.99 20.27
CA GLU A 513 -21.13 20.17 20.24
C GLU A 513 -21.32 19.41 18.92
N ASN A 514 -20.78 19.93 17.82
CA ASN A 514 -20.84 19.31 16.50
C ASN A 514 -19.94 18.07 16.37
N TYR A 515 -19.09 17.80 17.35
CA TYR A 515 -18.12 16.70 17.34
C TYR A 515 -18.43 15.67 18.42
N TYR A 516 -17.95 14.45 18.23
CA TYR A 516 -17.98 13.41 19.25
C TYR A 516 -16.95 13.72 20.36
N ASP A 517 -17.31 14.63 21.27
CA ASP A 517 -16.44 15.06 22.36
C ASP A 517 -16.02 13.92 23.30
N ASN A 518 -16.83 12.87 23.42
CA ASN A 518 -16.44 11.67 24.16
C ASN A 518 -15.20 10.99 23.54
N ILE A 519 -15.06 11.04 22.21
CA ILE A 519 -13.89 10.52 21.51
C ILE A 519 -12.69 11.43 21.71
N PHE A 520 -12.82 12.76 21.71
CA PHE A 520 -11.71 13.64 22.11
C PHE A 520 -11.22 13.33 23.52
N ARG A 521 -12.15 13.21 24.48
CA ARG A 521 -11.81 12.87 25.87
C ARG A 521 -11.16 11.51 26.02
N ALA A 522 -11.54 10.54 25.19
CA ALA A 522 -10.93 9.21 25.18
C ALA A 522 -9.42 9.23 24.86
N PHE A 523 -8.95 10.27 24.14
CA PHE A 523 -7.53 10.50 23.81
C PHE A 523 -6.82 11.40 24.81
N GLU A 524 -7.50 11.91 25.84
CA GLU A 524 -6.87 12.79 26.83
C GLU A 524 -5.96 12.01 27.78
N THR A 525 -4.80 12.59 28.09
CA THR A 525 -3.91 12.14 29.17
C THR A 525 -3.86 13.24 30.21
N ASP A 526 -4.25 12.93 31.45
CA ASP A 526 -4.36 13.92 32.55
C ASP A 526 -5.22 15.16 32.19
N GLY A 527 -6.28 14.97 31.41
CA GLY A 527 -7.21 16.02 30.98
C GLY A 527 -6.68 16.93 29.88
N LYS A 528 -5.57 16.57 29.21
CA LYS A 528 -4.99 17.29 28.08
C LYS A 528 -5.07 16.47 26.81
N LEU A 529 -5.39 17.13 25.69
CA LEU A 529 -5.51 16.51 24.38
C LEU A 529 -4.25 16.78 23.58
N TYR A 530 -3.25 15.90 23.67
CA TYR A 530 -1.98 16.09 22.94
C TYR A 530 -2.06 15.68 21.47
N THR A 531 -2.92 14.70 21.17
CA THR A 531 -3.17 14.20 19.82
C THR A 531 -4.66 14.29 19.53
N ILE A 532 -5.04 14.97 18.45
CA ILE A 532 -6.44 15.08 18.02
C ILE A 532 -6.77 14.01 16.96
N PRO A 533 -7.78 13.15 17.19
CA PRO A 533 -8.29 12.26 16.16
C PRO A 533 -9.15 13.02 15.15
N LEU A 534 -8.88 12.83 13.86
CA LEU A 534 -9.67 13.38 12.75
C LEU A 534 -10.57 12.30 12.12
N THR A 535 -10.09 11.07 12.05
CA THR A 535 -10.89 9.87 11.75
C THR A 535 -10.56 8.77 12.75
N TYR A 536 -11.53 7.90 13.02
CA TYR A 536 -11.39 6.82 13.99
C TYR A 536 -12.19 5.57 13.61
N SER A 537 -11.91 4.46 14.26
CA SER A 537 -12.81 3.30 14.36
C SER A 537 -13.11 3.03 15.83
N ILE A 538 -14.13 2.21 16.10
CA ILE A 538 -14.38 1.68 17.44
C ILE A 538 -14.11 0.17 17.46
N GLU A 539 -13.25 -0.27 18.35
CA GLU A 539 -12.75 -1.65 18.40
C GLU A 539 -13.13 -2.36 19.71
N GLY A 540 -13.35 -3.67 19.62
CA GLY A 540 -13.73 -4.52 20.75
C GLY A 540 -14.13 -5.92 20.30
N LEU A 541 -15.16 -6.48 20.93
CA LEU A 541 -15.76 -7.76 20.59
C LEU A 541 -17.21 -7.59 20.16
N ALA A 542 -17.63 -8.35 19.15
CA ALA A 542 -19.04 -8.68 18.95
C ALA A 542 -19.31 -10.05 19.57
N ALA A 543 -20.27 -10.12 20.49
CA ALA A 543 -20.63 -11.34 21.20
C ALA A 543 -22.08 -11.75 20.92
N ASN A 544 -22.32 -13.05 20.76
CA ASN A 544 -23.65 -13.58 20.50
C ASN A 544 -24.44 -13.68 21.81
N GLY A 545 -25.34 -12.73 22.03
CA GLY A 545 -26.17 -12.58 23.22
C GLY A 545 -27.18 -13.71 23.45
N LYS A 546 -27.24 -14.74 22.60
CA LYS A 546 -27.97 -15.98 22.93
C LYS A 546 -27.26 -16.83 23.98
N TYR A 547 -25.95 -16.65 24.14
CA TYR A 547 -25.16 -17.38 25.13
C TYR A 547 -25.29 -16.75 26.52
N ASN A 548 -25.37 -17.60 27.54
CA ASN A 548 -25.46 -17.15 28.92
C ASN A 548 -24.16 -16.46 29.35
N GLY A 549 -24.27 -15.39 30.14
CA GLY A 549 -23.10 -14.69 30.67
C GLY A 549 -22.50 -13.63 29.74
N VAL A 550 -23.01 -13.46 28.51
CA VAL A 550 -22.64 -12.31 27.66
C VAL A 550 -23.13 -11.01 28.28
N LYS A 551 -22.26 -9.99 28.32
CA LYS A 551 -22.50 -8.67 28.92
C LYS A 551 -21.93 -7.56 28.04
N GLU A 552 -22.51 -6.36 28.15
CA GLU A 552 -22.03 -5.14 27.49
C GLU A 552 -20.66 -4.67 28.02
N LYS A 553 -20.35 -5.02 29.27
CA LYS A 553 -19.07 -4.81 29.94
C LYS A 553 -18.79 -6.04 30.80
N TRP A 554 -17.64 -6.67 30.62
CA TRP A 554 -17.29 -7.89 31.35
C TRP A 554 -15.84 -7.90 31.85
N THR A 555 -15.67 -8.40 33.05
CA THR A 555 -14.34 -8.70 33.60
C THR A 555 -13.78 -10.00 33.03
N TYR A 556 -12.50 -10.30 33.28
CA TYR A 556 -11.94 -11.63 32.96
C TYR A 556 -12.75 -12.77 33.58
N ALA A 557 -13.29 -12.58 34.79
CA ALA A 557 -14.13 -13.57 35.46
C ALA A 557 -15.50 -13.74 34.78
N ASP A 558 -16.08 -12.66 34.29
CA ASP A 558 -17.33 -12.69 33.52
C ASP A 558 -17.13 -13.39 32.16
N PHE A 559 -16.00 -13.14 31.48
CA PHE A 559 -15.62 -13.84 30.26
C PHE A 559 -15.44 -15.34 30.50
N ASP A 560 -14.76 -15.70 31.60
CA ASP A 560 -14.61 -17.10 32.04
C ASP A 560 -15.95 -17.77 32.35
N GLN A 561 -16.89 -17.04 32.95
CA GLN A 561 -18.24 -17.52 33.21
C GLN A 561 -18.99 -17.79 31.90
N MET A 562 -18.91 -16.88 30.94
CA MET A 562 -19.49 -17.06 29.61
C MET A 562 -18.89 -18.29 28.93
N ALA A 563 -17.55 -18.37 28.84
CA ALA A 563 -16.83 -19.48 28.21
C ALA A 563 -17.19 -20.84 28.82
N SER A 564 -17.31 -20.91 30.15
CA SER A 564 -17.67 -22.14 30.87
C SER A 564 -19.12 -22.58 30.65
N SER A 565 -19.99 -21.68 30.18
CA SER A 565 -21.40 -21.95 29.92
C SER A 565 -21.68 -22.39 28.47
N LEU A 566 -20.69 -22.32 27.59
CA LEU A 566 -20.84 -22.61 26.17
C LEU A 566 -21.05 -24.11 25.90
N PRO A 567 -21.82 -24.46 24.86
CA PRO A 567 -21.84 -25.82 24.33
C PRO A 567 -20.43 -26.27 23.91
N SER A 568 -20.15 -27.58 23.99
CA SER A 568 -18.83 -28.12 23.64
C SER A 568 -18.42 -27.94 22.16
N THR A 569 -19.36 -27.55 21.30
CA THR A 569 -19.15 -27.28 19.87
C THR A 569 -18.84 -25.81 19.59
N VAL A 570 -18.93 -24.94 20.60
CA VAL A 570 -18.79 -23.48 20.47
C VAL A 570 -17.57 -23.04 21.27
N MET A 571 -16.65 -22.35 20.62
CA MET A 571 -15.48 -21.79 21.28
C MET A 571 -15.81 -20.37 21.80
N PRO A 572 -15.19 -19.91 22.89
CA PRO A 572 -15.44 -18.55 23.39
C PRO A 572 -14.95 -17.46 22.43
N LEU A 573 -13.84 -17.70 21.75
CA LEU A 573 -13.24 -16.85 20.72
C LEU A 573 -12.55 -17.76 19.67
N SER A 574 -12.11 -17.17 18.56
CA SER A 574 -11.23 -17.84 17.60
C SER A 574 -9.89 -18.21 18.24
N SER A 575 -9.24 -19.23 17.67
CA SER A 575 -7.90 -19.62 18.12
C SER A 575 -6.87 -18.65 17.57
N ASP A 576 -6.08 -18.08 18.45
CA ASP A 576 -4.97 -17.22 18.11
C ASP A 576 -3.69 -17.62 18.85
N SER A 577 -2.54 -17.26 18.27
CA SER A 577 -1.27 -17.48 18.97
C SER A 577 -1.18 -16.57 20.20
N TYR A 578 -0.48 -17.04 21.24
CA TYR A 578 -0.29 -16.27 22.47
C TYR A 578 0.22 -14.84 22.22
N ASP A 579 1.13 -14.66 21.26
CA ASP A 579 1.70 -13.36 20.91
C ASP A 579 0.66 -12.41 20.29
N ARG A 580 -0.13 -12.87 19.31
CA ARG A 580 -1.15 -12.06 18.66
C ARG A 580 -2.26 -11.67 19.62
N LEU A 581 -2.74 -12.63 20.42
CA LEU A 581 -3.81 -12.38 21.39
C LEU A 581 -3.35 -11.40 22.50
N LEU A 582 -2.13 -11.58 23.04
CA LEU A 582 -1.58 -10.67 24.05
C LEU A 582 -1.42 -9.26 23.50
N ARG A 583 -0.90 -9.12 22.27
CA ARG A 583 -0.72 -7.82 21.61
C ARG A 583 -2.06 -7.13 21.38
N ALA A 584 -3.03 -7.84 20.80
CA ALA A 584 -4.37 -7.33 20.57
C ALA A 584 -5.00 -6.82 21.88
N TRP A 585 -5.01 -7.62 22.94
CA TRP A 585 -5.68 -7.27 24.19
C TRP A 585 -4.97 -6.17 24.98
N MET A 586 -3.64 -6.11 24.92
CA MET A 586 -2.85 -5.09 25.62
C MET A 586 -3.11 -3.68 25.08
N MET A 587 -3.30 -3.51 23.76
CA MET A 587 -3.53 -2.19 23.16
C MET A 587 -4.79 -1.48 23.67
N HIS A 588 -5.81 -2.23 24.09
CA HIS A 588 -7.06 -1.66 24.63
C HIS A 588 -6.94 -1.14 26.07
N GLN A 589 -5.92 -1.56 26.82
CA GLN A 589 -5.87 -1.39 28.27
C GLN A 589 -4.47 -1.05 28.79
N SER A 590 -3.57 -0.62 27.91
CA SER A 590 -2.20 -0.22 28.23
C SER A 590 -2.13 0.90 29.27
N SER A 591 -3.10 1.83 29.26
CA SER A 591 -3.24 2.91 30.24
C SER A 591 -3.48 2.42 31.68
N LEU A 592 -3.91 1.18 31.89
CA LEU A 592 -3.99 0.57 33.22
C LEU A 592 -2.61 0.21 33.79
N PHE A 593 -1.60 0.06 32.92
CA PHE A 593 -0.29 -0.49 33.28
C PHE A 593 0.86 0.48 33.09
N ILE A 594 0.69 1.53 32.29
CA ILE A 594 1.74 2.49 31.95
C ILE A 594 1.28 3.93 32.23
N ASP A 595 2.06 4.64 33.02
CA ASP A 595 1.86 6.05 33.39
C ASP A 595 3.13 6.83 33.03
N TYR A 596 3.15 7.42 31.83
CA TYR A 596 4.28 8.21 31.34
C TYR A 596 4.48 9.50 32.13
N SER A 597 3.39 10.20 32.48
CA SER A 597 3.43 11.44 33.26
C SER A 597 4.19 11.28 34.58
N ASN A 598 4.02 10.14 35.25
CA ASN A 598 4.71 9.84 36.51
C ASN A 598 5.89 8.88 36.36
N LYS A 599 6.24 8.48 35.14
CA LYS A 599 7.29 7.51 34.79
C LYS A 599 7.18 6.20 35.56
N LYS A 600 5.97 5.62 35.62
CA LYS A 600 5.65 4.41 36.37
C LYS A 600 5.00 3.36 35.49
N VAL A 601 5.30 2.10 35.81
CA VAL A 601 4.59 0.94 35.25
C VAL A 601 4.10 0.02 36.37
N ASN A 602 3.07 -0.78 36.10
CA ASN A 602 2.38 -1.61 37.09
C ASN A 602 2.20 -3.07 36.62
N PHE A 603 3.28 -3.70 36.15
CA PHE A 603 3.28 -5.05 35.60
C PHE A 603 3.38 -6.16 36.67
N GLU A 604 3.66 -5.82 37.93
CA GLU A 604 3.55 -6.75 39.06
C GLU A 604 2.12 -6.86 39.65
N SER A 605 1.18 -6.10 39.11
CA SER A 605 -0.21 -6.05 39.57
C SER A 605 -0.97 -7.37 39.39
N ASP A 606 -1.99 -7.59 40.23
CA ASP A 606 -2.87 -8.76 40.10
C ASP A 606 -3.66 -8.70 38.78
N GLU A 607 -3.98 -7.48 38.33
CA GLU A 607 -4.65 -7.23 37.05
C GLU A 607 -3.81 -7.71 35.85
N PHE A 608 -2.50 -7.40 35.82
CA PHE A 608 -1.63 -7.84 34.72
C PHE A 608 -1.39 -9.35 34.76
N LYS A 609 -1.28 -9.94 35.96
CA LYS A 609 -1.20 -11.40 36.11
C LYS A 609 -2.45 -12.07 35.54
N GLN A 610 -3.63 -11.54 35.85
CA GLN A 610 -4.89 -12.06 35.34
C GLN A 610 -4.95 -12.00 33.81
N LEU A 611 -4.46 -10.91 33.19
CA LEU A 611 -4.32 -10.84 31.73
C LEU A 611 -3.48 -12.00 31.19
N LEU A 612 -2.26 -12.21 31.68
CA LEU A 612 -1.38 -13.29 31.21
C LEU A 612 -2.00 -14.68 31.41
N GLU A 613 -2.68 -14.92 32.54
CA GLU A 613 -3.39 -16.18 32.79
C GLU A 613 -4.53 -16.40 31.79
N THR A 614 -5.32 -15.36 31.51
CA THR A 614 -6.39 -15.40 30.51
C THR A 614 -5.84 -15.68 29.12
N ILE A 615 -4.77 -15.00 28.70
CA ILE A 615 -4.10 -15.27 27.41
C ILE A 615 -3.59 -16.71 27.34
N LYS A 616 -2.98 -17.22 28.42
CA LYS A 616 -2.50 -18.61 28.45
C LYS A 616 -3.64 -19.63 28.33
N LYS A 617 -4.81 -19.29 28.86
CA LYS A 617 -6.00 -20.15 28.84
C LYS A 617 -6.66 -20.22 27.46
N TYR A 618 -6.67 -19.10 26.73
CA TYR A 618 -7.42 -18.98 25.47
C TYR A 618 -6.56 -18.92 24.20
N GLY A 619 -5.26 -18.63 24.32
CA GLY A 619 -4.31 -18.69 23.21
C GLY A 619 -3.73 -20.08 22.97
N GLU A 620 -3.13 -20.28 21.80
CA GLU A 620 -2.49 -21.52 21.38
C GLU A 620 -1.02 -21.29 20.95
N VAL A 621 -0.25 -22.38 20.79
CA VAL A 621 1.11 -22.31 20.26
C VAL A 621 1.06 -22.02 18.77
N LYS A 622 1.85 -21.03 18.31
CA LYS A 622 2.01 -20.69 16.88
C LYS A 622 2.36 -21.95 16.07
N GLN A 623 1.43 -22.41 15.23
CA GLN A 623 1.68 -23.54 14.34
C GLN A 623 2.59 -23.11 13.19
N LYS A 624 3.77 -23.72 13.06
CA LYS A 624 4.77 -23.37 12.03
C LYS A 624 4.38 -23.76 10.60
N ASN A 625 3.31 -24.53 10.39
CA ASN A 625 2.94 -25.08 9.09
C ASN A 625 1.51 -24.72 8.69
N ALA A 626 1.26 -23.47 8.31
CA ALA A 626 0.13 -23.14 7.45
C ALA A 626 0.53 -23.48 6.00
N GLY A 627 0.34 -24.72 5.56
CA GLY A 627 0.76 -25.10 4.20
C GLY A 627 0.53 -26.53 3.74
N ASP A 628 0.11 -27.47 4.59
CA ASP A 628 -0.34 -28.79 4.12
C ASP A 628 -1.87 -28.81 3.97
N PRO A 629 -2.42 -28.68 2.75
CA PRO A 629 -3.87 -28.75 2.51
C PRO A 629 -4.49 -30.13 2.81
N ASN A 630 -3.70 -31.15 3.18
CA ASN A 630 -4.19 -32.48 3.55
C ASN A 630 -4.13 -32.79 5.06
N ASP A 631 -3.66 -31.86 5.90
CA ASP A 631 -3.76 -32.00 7.35
C ASP A 631 -5.19 -31.64 7.83
N PRO A 632 -5.91 -32.53 8.54
CA PRO A 632 -7.21 -32.24 9.13
C PRO A 632 -7.21 -31.00 10.06
N MET A 633 -6.05 -30.58 10.58
CA MET A 633 -5.92 -29.32 11.34
C MET A 633 -5.87 -28.07 10.45
N THR A 634 -5.45 -28.17 9.19
CA THR A 634 -5.47 -27.06 8.22
C THR A 634 -6.91 -26.66 7.87
N GLU A 635 -7.88 -27.60 7.93
CA GLU A 635 -9.31 -27.29 7.78
C GLU A 635 -9.83 -26.37 8.91
N ARG A 636 -9.20 -26.38 10.09
CA ARG A 636 -9.56 -25.51 11.22
C ARG A 636 -8.99 -24.10 11.06
N TYR A 637 -7.84 -23.96 10.41
CA TYR A 637 -7.18 -22.67 10.12
C TYR A 637 -7.96 -21.85 9.07
N PHE A 638 -8.56 -22.51 8.08
CA PHE A 638 -9.42 -21.84 7.08
C PHE A 638 -10.88 -21.63 7.55
N ARG A 639 -11.28 -22.21 8.69
CA ARG A 639 -12.60 -22.01 9.31
C ARG A 639 -12.63 -20.86 10.33
N ALA A 640 -11.50 -20.25 10.65
CA ALA A 640 -11.43 -19.09 11.53
C ALA A 640 -11.21 -17.80 10.72
N ASN A 641 -12.09 -17.55 9.74
CA ASN A 641 -12.42 -16.15 9.50
C ASN A 641 -13.40 -15.82 10.63
N ASP A 642 -13.03 -14.92 11.54
CA ASP A 642 -13.82 -14.57 12.73
C ASP A 642 -15.30 -14.31 12.37
N ASP A 643 -15.55 -13.66 11.24
CA ASP A 643 -16.88 -13.41 10.69
C ASP A 643 -17.64 -14.70 10.34
N VAL A 644 -16.99 -15.66 9.69
CA VAL A 644 -17.57 -16.95 9.31
C VAL A 644 -17.83 -17.77 10.57
N GLY A 645 -16.85 -17.83 11.47
CA GLY A 645 -16.97 -18.58 12.71
C GLY A 645 -18.10 -18.05 13.60
N PHE A 646 -18.25 -16.72 13.66
CA PHE A 646 -19.28 -16.02 14.41
C PHE A 646 -20.67 -16.23 13.77
N HIS A 647 -20.77 -16.07 12.45
CA HIS A 647 -22.00 -16.31 11.67
C HIS A 647 -22.49 -17.77 11.74
N ASP A 648 -21.58 -18.74 11.62
CA ASP A 648 -21.90 -20.17 11.67
C ASP A 648 -22.07 -20.71 13.09
N ASP A 649 -22.05 -19.83 14.10
CA ASP A 649 -22.26 -20.16 15.50
C ASP A 649 -21.22 -21.13 16.08
N THR A 650 -19.99 -21.06 15.58
CA THR A 650 -18.87 -21.89 16.04
C THR A 650 -18.00 -21.17 17.08
N ILE A 651 -18.11 -19.84 17.17
CA ILE A 651 -17.52 -19.02 18.23
C ILE A 651 -18.58 -18.12 18.86
N ALA A 652 -18.43 -17.82 20.15
CA ALA A 652 -19.37 -16.99 20.92
C ALA A 652 -19.08 -15.49 20.82
N ALA A 653 -17.82 -15.12 20.57
CA ALA A 653 -17.40 -13.74 20.33
C ALA A 653 -16.27 -13.68 19.30
N CYS A 654 -16.21 -12.59 18.54
CA CYS A 654 -15.14 -12.28 17.59
C CYS A 654 -14.58 -10.87 17.82
N GLY A 655 -13.33 -10.66 17.44
CA GLY A 655 -12.73 -9.33 17.39
C GLY A 655 -13.36 -8.50 16.28
N VAL A 656 -13.67 -7.23 16.56
CA VAL A 656 -14.28 -6.33 15.57
C VAL A 656 -13.64 -4.95 15.59
N SER A 657 -13.47 -4.38 14.40
CA SER A 657 -13.25 -2.95 14.18
C SER A 657 -14.45 -2.42 13.43
N LEU A 658 -15.22 -1.52 14.02
CA LEU A 658 -16.38 -0.91 13.38
C LEU A 658 -15.98 0.43 12.79
N ASN A 659 -15.92 0.49 11.47
CA ASN A 659 -15.47 1.68 10.75
C ASN A 659 -16.62 2.44 10.05
N ASP A 660 -17.73 1.76 9.77
CA ASP A 660 -18.89 2.32 9.07
C ASP A 660 -20.22 1.63 9.50
N LEU A 661 -21.33 2.13 8.96
CA LEU A 661 -22.66 1.61 9.23
C LEU A 661 -22.88 0.20 8.66
N GLU A 662 -22.26 -0.13 7.53
CA GLU A 662 -22.44 -1.41 6.86
C GLU A 662 -21.83 -2.54 7.67
N GLN A 663 -20.61 -2.39 8.16
CA GLN A 663 -19.94 -3.34 9.05
C GLN A 663 -20.74 -3.58 10.34
N TYR A 664 -21.23 -2.51 10.95
CA TYR A 664 -22.14 -2.61 12.09
C TYR A 664 -23.40 -3.44 11.74
N CYS A 665 -24.03 -3.17 10.59
CA CYS A 665 -25.23 -3.87 10.16
C CYS A 665 -24.98 -5.33 9.76
N MET A 666 -23.83 -5.63 9.15
CA MET A 666 -23.39 -6.99 8.80
C MET A 666 -23.31 -7.86 10.05
N LEU A 667 -22.69 -7.34 11.11
CA LEU A 667 -22.59 -8.06 12.38
C LEU A 667 -23.96 -8.25 13.04
N LEU A 668 -24.91 -7.33 12.87
CA LEU A 668 -26.27 -7.52 13.38
C LEU A 668 -27.07 -8.63 12.68
N MET A 669 -26.65 -9.12 11.51
CA MET A 669 -27.35 -10.17 10.74
C MET A 669 -27.23 -11.58 11.32
N GLN A 670 -26.66 -11.74 12.50
CA GLN A 670 -26.58 -13.03 13.17
C GLN A 670 -27.96 -13.70 13.25
N PRO A 671 -28.06 -15.03 13.08
CA PRO A 671 -29.34 -15.75 12.95
C PRO A 671 -30.39 -15.47 14.05
N ASP A 672 -29.95 -15.01 15.22
CA ASP A 672 -30.79 -14.70 16.39
C ASP A 672 -30.98 -13.19 16.65
N ASN A 673 -30.42 -12.29 15.83
CA ASN A 673 -30.43 -10.82 15.97
C ASN A 673 -30.04 -10.30 17.38
N LYS A 674 -29.19 -11.04 18.08
CA LYS A 674 -28.74 -10.72 19.45
C LYS A 674 -27.22 -10.58 19.45
N VAL A 675 -26.72 -9.49 18.89
CA VAL A 675 -25.30 -9.15 19.02
C VAL A 675 -25.15 -8.09 20.10
N ILE A 676 -24.20 -8.33 21.00
CA ILE A 676 -23.78 -7.39 22.03
C ILE A 676 -22.36 -6.95 21.66
N PHE A 677 -22.19 -5.67 21.40
CA PHE A 677 -20.88 -5.06 21.21
C PHE A 677 -20.30 -4.71 22.59
N THR A 678 -19.09 -5.18 22.87
CA THR A 678 -18.48 -5.11 24.20
C THR A 678 -16.98 -4.90 24.08
N GLY A 679 -16.33 -4.46 25.17
CA GLY A 679 -14.89 -4.32 25.21
C GLY A 679 -14.15 -5.66 25.31
N ILE A 680 -12.83 -5.59 25.16
CA ILE A 680 -11.94 -6.69 25.55
C ILE A 680 -12.06 -6.90 27.07
N PRO A 681 -12.09 -8.15 27.57
CA PRO A 681 -12.07 -8.43 28.99
C PRO A 681 -10.91 -7.72 29.70
N SER A 682 -11.22 -7.06 30.81
CA SER A 682 -10.28 -6.30 31.64
C SER A 682 -10.70 -6.36 33.10
N SER A 683 -9.83 -6.01 34.04
CA SER A 683 -10.17 -6.04 35.47
C SER A 683 -11.33 -5.10 35.85
N SER A 684 -11.46 -3.98 35.13
CA SER A 684 -12.49 -2.94 35.34
C SER A 684 -13.73 -3.09 34.46
N GLY A 685 -13.74 -4.02 33.51
CA GLY A 685 -14.85 -4.18 32.56
C GLY A 685 -14.98 -2.99 31.60
N MET A 686 -13.89 -2.66 30.91
CA MET A 686 -13.83 -1.62 29.88
C MET A 686 -14.83 -1.89 28.74
N GLY A 687 -15.36 -0.82 28.14
CA GLY A 687 -16.18 -0.90 26.93
C GLY A 687 -15.33 -1.02 25.68
N MET A 688 -15.95 -0.82 24.52
CA MET A 688 -15.21 -0.64 23.26
C MET A 688 -14.30 0.59 23.35
N THR A 689 -13.20 0.56 22.60
CA THR A 689 -12.21 1.63 22.58
C THR A 689 -12.15 2.30 21.22
N ALA A 690 -11.87 3.60 21.18
CA ALA A 690 -11.56 4.29 19.93
C ALA A 690 -10.14 3.94 19.46
N ARG A 691 -9.96 3.75 18.15
CA ARG A 691 -8.64 3.75 17.50
C ARG A 691 -8.58 4.93 16.55
N GLY A 692 -7.58 5.77 16.73
CA GLY A 692 -7.34 6.91 15.84
C GLY A 692 -6.54 6.46 14.64
N HIS A 693 -6.98 6.84 13.44
CA HIS A 693 -6.30 6.50 12.19
C HIS A 693 -5.60 7.73 11.63
N LEU A 694 -6.35 8.72 11.13
CA LEU A 694 -5.78 10.04 10.89
C LEU A 694 -5.77 10.84 12.18
N THR A 695 -4.59 10.99 12.77
CA THR A 695 -4.38 11.76 14.00
C THR A 695 -3.30 12.81 13.81
N MET A 696 -3.42 13.95 14.50
CA MET A 696 -2.45 15.04 14.41
C MET A 696 -2.08 15.60 15.77
N SER A 697 -0.85 16.05 15.91
CA SER A 697 -0.34 16.74 17.10
C SER A 697 0.47 17.98 16.70
N ILE A 698 0.62 18.93 17.63
CA ILE A 698 1.54 20.07 17.47
C ILE A 698 2.68 19.92 18.46
N ALA A 699 3.91 19.99 17.98
CA ALA A 699 5.11 19.94 18.82
C ALA A 699 5.15 21.11 19.81
N ALA A 700 5.65 20.86 21.03
CA ALA A 700 5.74 21.87 22.08
C ALA A 700 6.70 23.02 21.72
N ASP A 701 7.69 22.77 20.87
CA ASP A 701 8.65 23.74 20.37
C ASP A 701 8.29 24.34 19.00
N CYS A 702 7.08 24.04 18.48
CA CYS A 702 6.57 24.58 17.22
C CYS A 702 6.69 26.12 17.19
N GLY A 703 7.41 26.64 16.20
CA GLY A 703 7.68 28.07 16.06
C GLY A 703 6.46 28.90 15.63
N ASN A 704 5.40 28.26 15.13
CA ASN A 704 4.18 28.92 14.67
C ASN A 704 2.92 28.05 14.89
N PRO A 705 2.50 27.86 16.15
CA PRO A 705 1.44 26.92 16.49
C PRO A 705 0.05 27.37 16.01
N ASP A 706 -0.19 28.67 15.83
CA ASP A 706 -1.46 29.17 15.27
C ASP A 706 -1.62 28.75 13.80
N ALA A 707 -0.55 28.77 13.02
CA ALA A 707 -0.58 28.31 11.64
C ALA A 707 -0.70 26.78 11.54
N ALA A 708 -0.04 26.05 12.45
CA ALA A 708 -0.18 24.61 12.58
C ALA A 708 -1.63 24.22 12.95
N TRP A 709 -2.21 24.88 13.95
CA TRP A 709 -3.61 24.69 14.32
C TRP A 709 -4.55 25.05 13.18
N ASN A 710 -4.32 26.14 12.45
CA ASN A 710 -5.15 26.50 11.31
C ASN A 710 -5.16 25.43 10.20
N PHE A 711 -4.05 24.72 10.01
CA PHE A 711 -4.02 23.57 9.12
C PHE A 711 -4.83 22.40 9.71
N ILE A 712 -4.57 22.00 10.96
CA ILE A 712 -5.27 20.89 11.63
C ILE A 712 -6.78 21.12 11.68
N SER A 713 -7.23 22.31 12.09
CA SER A 713 -8.65 22.62 12.22
C SER A 713 -9.40 22.65 10.88
N SER A 714 -8.69 22.84 9.76
CA SER A 714 -9.29 22.72 8.44
C SER A 714 -9.82 21.30 8.13
N PHE A 715 -9.28 20.27 8.80
CA PHE A 715 -9.75 18.89 8.68
C PHE A 715 -11.01 18.61 9.51
N LEU A 716 -11.41 19.50 10.41
CA LEU A 716 -12.62 19.34 11.25
C LEU A 716 -13.89 19.84 10.56
N ALA A 717 -13.76 20.59 9.46
CA ALA A 717 -14.89 21.08 8.67
C ALA A 717 -15.79 19.91 8.21
N GLU A 718 -17.11 20.13 8.23
CA GLU A 718 -18.10 19.07 7.99
C GLU A 718 -17.93 18.39 6.62
N ASP A 719 -17.72 19.17 5.56
CA ASP A 719 -17.50 18.67 4.20
C ASP A 719 -16.19 17.90 4.07
N VAL A 720 -15.13 18.37 4.73
CA VAL A 720 -13.83 17.68 4.76
C VAL A 720 -13.94 16.36 5.52
N GLN A 721 -14.61 16.35 6.68
CA GLN A 721 -14.87 15.15 7.46
C GLN A 721 -15.72 14.13 6.71
N GLN A 722 -16.70 14.60 5.94
CA GLN A 722 -17.52 13.75 5.08
C GLN A 722 -16.66 13.02 4.05
N GLN A 723 -15.78 13.75 3.35
CA GLN A 723 -14.88 13.21 2.33
C GLN A 723 -13.87 12.23 2.93
N LEU A 724 -13.18 12.62 4.02
CA LEU A 724 -12.20 11.76 4.68
C LEU A 724 -12.82 10.43 5.09
N SER A 725 -13.97 10.47 5.77
CA SER A 725 -14.69 9.28 6.23
C SER A 725 -15.10 8.37 5.06
N PHE A 726 -15.63 8.95 3.98
CA PHE A 726 -16.11 8.17 2.83
C PHE A 726 -14.97 7.55 2.01
N ASN A 727 -13.82 8.23 1.90
CA ASN A 727 -12.70 7.75 1.09
C ASN A 727 -11.80 6.76 1.82
N SER A 728 -11.81 6.77 3.16
CA SER A 728 -10.99 5.89 4.00
C SER A 728 -11.78 4.77 4.67
N ASP A 729 -13.11 4.69 4.47
CA ASP A 729 -14.00 3.75 5.17
C ASP A 729 -13.79 3.81 6.70
N LEU A 730 -13.79 5.04 7.27
CA LEU A 730 -13.57 5.32 8.70
C LEU A 730 -14.63 6.28 9.27
N LEU A 731 -14.78 6.31 10.60
CA LEU A 731 -15.72 7.21 11.27
C LEU A 731 -15.20 8.65 11.32
N PRO A 732 -16.03 9.66 10.99
CA PRO A 732 -15.67 11.06 11.15
C PRO A 732 -15.89 11.51 12.60
N ILE A 733 -15.04 12.42 13.07
CA ILE A 733 -15.20 13.05 14.39
C ILE A 733 -16.36 14.05 14.42
N ASN A 734 -16.75 14.59 13.26
CA ASN A 734 -17.91 15.46 13.10
C ASN A 734 -19.22 14.64 13.00
N LYS A 735 -20.18 14.93 13.90
CA LYS A 735 -21.47 14.21 14.00
C LYS A 735 -22.36 14.40 12.78
N ASN A 736 -22.35 15.60 12.18
CA ASN A 736 -23.16 15.86 11.00
C ASN A 736 -22.61 15.11 9.79
N ALA A 737 -21.27 15.05 9.64
CA ALA A 737 -20.62 14.25 8.60
C ALA A 737 -21.00 12.76 8.75
N PHE A 738 -20.97 12.21 9.96
CA PHE A 738 -21.42 10.83 10.24
C PHE A 738 -22.87 10.61 9.80
N LYS A 739 -23.79 11.52 10.18
CA LYS A 739 -25.22 11.43 9.82
C LYS A 739 -25.46 11.51 8.33
N THR A 740 -24.75 12.40 7.65
CA THR A 740 -24.82 12.54 6.19
C THR A 740 -24.31 11.28 5.51
N ASN A 741 -23.17 10.73 5.94
CA ASN A 741 -22.63 9.47 5.39
C ASN A 741 -23.59 8.30 5.62
N CYS A 742 -24.12 8.13 6.83
CA CYS A 742 -25.14 7.10 7.11
C CYS A 742 -26.36 7.24 6.19
N LYS A 743 -26.87 8.46 6.02
CA LYS A 743 -28.01 8.72 5.13
C LYS A 743 -27.68 8.35 3.68
N THR A 744 -26.52 8.74 3.17
CA THR A 744 -26.07 8.38 1.82
C THR A 744 -25.95 6.87 1.66
N SER A 745 -25.31 6.17 2.60
CA SER A 745 -25.20 4.71 2.57
C SER A 745 -26.56 4.03 2.61
N ILE A 746 -27.52 4.52 3.40
CA ILE A 746 -28.89 4.02 3.42
C ILE A 746 -29.57 4.20 2.06
N GLU A 747 -29.47 5.38 1.44
CA GLU A 747 -30.08 5.67 0.13
C GLU A 747 -29.50 4.78 -0.97
N VAL A 748 -28.17 4.62 -1.01
CA VAL A 748 -27.46 3.74 -1.96
C VAL A 748 -27.85 2.28 -1.74
N ASN A 749 -27.73 1.77 -0.52
CA ASN A 749 -28.08 0.40 -0.16
C ASN A 749 -29.54 0.07 -0.53
N GLN A 750 -30.49 0.96 -0.26
CA GLN A 750 -31.89 0.74 -0.62
C GLN A 750 -32.12 0.68 -2.13
N ALA A 751 -31.42 1.53 -2.90
CA ALA A 751 -31.48 1.50 -4.35
C ALA A 751 -30.89 0.20 -4.92
N GLU A 752 -29.75 -0.25 -4.40
CA GLU A 752 -29.09 -1.49 -4.79
C GLU A 752 -29.92 -2.71 -4.44
N LEU A 753 -30.46 -2.80 -3.23
CA LEU A 753 -31.36 -3.89 -2.82
C LEU A 753 -32.62 -3.93 -3.68
N LYS A 754 -33.15 -2.78 -4.10
CA LYS A 754 -34.29 -2.73 -5.03
C LYS A 754 -33.90 -3.29 -6.40
N GLN A 755 -32.75 -2.88 -6.93
CA GLN A 755 -32.23 -3.35 -8.21
C GLN A 755 -31.95 -4.85 -8.18
N LEU A 756 -31.27 -5.33 -7.13
CA LEU A 756 -30.99 -6.75 -6.91
C LEU A 756 -32.28 -7.60 -6.88
N ARG A 757 -33.33 -7.10 -6.24
CA ARG A 757 -34.66 -7.76 -6.23
C ARG A 757 -35.36 -7.71 -7.59
N GLU A 758 -35.12 -6.69 -8.41
CA GLU A 758 -35.61 -6.60 -9.79
C GLU A 758 -34.90 -7.59 -10.70
N ASP A 759 -33.57 -7.68 -10.61
CA ASP A 759 -32.75 -8.60 -11.40
C ASP A 759 -33.04 -10.06 -11.05
N ALA A 760 -33.19 -10.36 -9.75
CA ALA A 760 -33.60 -11.67 -9.28
C ALA A 760 -34.95 -12.14 -9.86
N ARG A 761 -35.91 -11.23 -10.09
CA ARG A 761 -37.19 -11.58 -10.74
C ARG A 761 -37.03 -11.99 -12.21
N ASN A 762 -35.97 -11.54 -12.86
CA ASN A 762 -35.68 -11.78 -14.26
C ASN A 762 -34.73 -12.98 -14.48
N LEU A 763 -34.22 -13.58 -13.41
CA LEU A 763 -33.33 -14.74 -13.44
C LEU A 763 -34.09 -16.05 -13.15
N PRO A 764 -33.66 -17.18 -13.74
CA PRO A 764 -34.12 -18.50 -13.31
C PRO A 764 -33.85 -18.70 -11.81
N PRO A 765 -34.74 -19.38 -11.05
CA PRO A 765 -34.59 -19.55 -9.60
C PRO A 765 -33.24 -20.11 -9.16
N GLU A 766 -32.63 -20.99 -9.96
CA GLU A 766 -31.31 -21.58 -9.72
C GLU A 766 -30.13 -20.60 -9.86
N LYS A 767 -30.38 -19.39 -10.39
CA LYS A 767 -29.39 -18.30 -10.52
C LYS A 767 -29.67 -17.11 -9.59
N VAL A 768 -30.77 -17.15 -8.83
CA VAL A 768 -31.08 -16.14 -7.83
C VAL A 768 -30.25 -16.47 -6.58
N GLY A 769 -29.30 -15.59 -6.23
CA GLY A 769 -28.58 -15.69 -4.97
C GLY A 769 -29.51 -15.60 -3.76
N ASP A 770 -29.04 -16.01 -2.59
CA ASP A 770 -29.83 -15.92 -1.36
C ASP A 770 -30.00 -14.47 -0.90
N LEU A 771 -31.07 -13.81 -1.36
CA LEU A 771 -31.39 -12.42 -1.02
C LEU A 771 -31.65 -12.21 0.47
N SER A 772 -31.85 -13.26 1.27
CA SER A 772 -31.98 -13.12 2.73
C SER A 772 -30.67 -12.73 3.41
N LYS A 773 -29.54 -12.89 2.71
CA LYS A 773 -28.20 -12.50 3.17
C LYS A 773 -27.81 -11.07 2.79
N ALA A 774 -28.68 -10.33 2.13
CA ALA A 774 -28.40 -8.94 1.77
C ALA A 774 -28.59 -8.03 2.99
N VAL A 775 -27.58 -7.21 3.30
CA VAL A 775 -27.58 -6.30 4.45
C VAL A 775 -28.49 -5.11 4.16
N GLU A 776 -29.51 -4.91 4.99
CA GLU A 776 -30.37 -3.72 4.90
C GLU A 776 -29.90 -2.65 5.88
N LEU A 777 -29.57 -1.47 5.36
CA LEU A 777 -29.25 -0.29 6.17
C LEU A 777 -30.52 0.53 6.43
N THR A 778 -30.72 0.96 7.68
CA THR A 778 -31.89 1.75 8.09
C THR A 778 -31.49 2.86 9.06
N GLN A 779 -32.33 3.89 9.18
CA GLN A 779 -32.11 4.97 10.13
C GLN A 779 -32.07 4.45 11.58
N GLU A 780 -32.89 3.46 11.93
CA GLU A 780 -32.88 2.84 13.27
C GLU A 780 -31.51 2.20 13.58
N LYS A 781 -30.90 1.53 12.61
CA LYS A 781 -29.56 0.95 12.77
C LYS A 781 -28.48 2.03 12.87
N ALA A 782 -28.62 3.12 12.10
CA ALA A 782 -27.72 4.28 12.21
C ALA A 782 -27.79 4.94 13.58
N ASP A 783 -29.01 5.12 14.13
CA ASP A 783 -29.22 5.67 15.47
C ASP A 783 -28.64 4.75 16.55
N GLY A 784 -28.79 3.43 16.39
CA GLY A 784 -28.17 2.43 17.26
C GLY A 784 -26.63 2.47 17.22
N PHE A 785 -26.06 2.69 16.04
CA PHE A 785 -24.61 2.82 15.88
C PHE A 785 -24.07 4.12 16.52
N GLU A 786 -24.75 5.26 16.32
CA GLU A 786 -24.41 6.52 17.00
C GLU A 786 -24.49 6.39 18.52
N ALA A 787 -25.48 5.65 19.02
CA ALA A 787 -25.61 5.36 20.45
C ALA A 787 -24.42 4.53 20.96
N LEU A 788 -23.97 3.51 20.22
CA LEU A 788 -22.78 2.73 20.56
C LEU A 788 -21.52 3.60 20.58
N ILE A 789 -21.30 4.42 19.55
CA ILE A 789 -20.18 5.39 19.48
C ILE A 789 -20.16 6.31 20.72
N SER A 790 -21.33 6.74 21.18
CA SER A 790 -21.46 7.62 22.35
C SER A 790 -21.09 6.95 23.68
N THR A 791 -20.92 5.61 23.72
CA THR A 791 -20.49 4.88 24.92
C THR A 791 -18.98 4.79 25.08
N VAL A 792 -18.21 5.13 24.04
CA VAL A 792 -16.75 5.01 24.03
C VAL A 792 -16.12 6.10 24.89
N ASP A 793 -15.26 5.69 25.81
CA ASP A 793 -14.60 6.53 26.81
C ASP A 793 -13.09 6.28 26.94
N HIS A 794 -12.53 5.33 26.19
CA HIS A 794 -11.10 5.02 26.17
C HIS A 794 -10.58 4.91 24.73
N ALA A 795 -9.34 5.31 24.49
CA ALA A 795 -8.64 5.09 23.23
C ALA A 795 -7.59 3.99 23.39
N GLN A 796 -7.32 3.28 22.28
CA GLN A 796 -6.20 2.37 22.22
C GLN A 796 -4.88 3.14 22.29
N SER A 797 -3.88 2.53 22.91
CA SER A 797 -2.50 3.01 22.82
C SER A 797 -1.52 1.86 22.95
N SER A 798 -0.34 2.03 22.37
CA SER A 798 0.72 1.04 22.40
C SER A 798 2.06 1.67 22.78
N ASP A 799 3.01 0.80 23.03
CA ASP A 799 4.41 1.12 23.15
C ASP A 799 5.16 -0.10 22.69
N THR A 800 5.76 -0.02 21.52
CA THR A 800 6.35 -1.20 20.90
C THR A 800 7.53 -1.75 21.70
N ASP A 801 8.37 -0.90 22.31
CA ASP A 801 9.50 -1.36 23.14
C ASP A 801 9.01 -2.11 24.38
N VAL A 802 7.99 -1.56 25.06
CA VAL A 802 7.38 -2.21 26.23
C VAL A 802 6.62 -3.47 25.82
N MET A 803 5.93 -3.45 24.67
CA MET A 803 5.23 -4.62 24.14
C MET A 803 6.19 -5.75 23.79
N ASP A 804 7.35 -5.45 23.19
CA ASP A 804 8.39 -6.43 22.87
C ASP A 804 8.97 -7.05 24.15
N ILE A 805 9.20 -6.25 25.19
CA ILE A 805 9.58 -6.75 26.52
C ILE A 805 8.51 -7.70 27.07
N ILE A 806 7.23 -7.31 26.99
CA ILE A 806 6.11 -8.14 27.46
C ILE A 806 6.07 -9.47 26.71
N LEU A 807 6.15 -9.45 25.37
CA LEU A 807 6.10 -10.63 24.52
C LEU A 807 7.27 -11.58 24.80
N GLU A 808 8.49 -11.04 24.89
CA GLU A 808 9.70 -11.82 25.15
C GLU A 808 9.64 -12.56 26.49
N GLU A 809 9.25 -11.85 27.55
CA GLU A 809 9.21 -12.43 28.90
C GLU A 809 7.99 -13.37 29.07
N ALA A 810 6.83 -13.02 28.51
CA ALA A 810 5.60 -13.81 28.60
C ALA A 810 5.71 -15.16 27.88
N ALA A 811 6.52 -15.25 26.82
CA ALA A 811 6.79 -16.51 26.12
C ALA A 811 7.26 -17.63 27.06
N GLY A 812 8.09 -17.31 28.07
CA GLY A 812 8.55 -18.27 29.08
C GLY A 812 7.42 -18.77 30.00
N PHE A 813 6.45 -17.91 30.33
CA PHE A 813 5.26 -18.30 31.09
C PHE A 813 4.32 -19.18 30.27
N PHE A 814 4.07 -18.82 29.00
CA PHE A 814 3.23 -19.61 28.10
C PHE A 814 3.81 -21.00 27.84
N ALA A 815 5.13 -21.10 27.70
CA ALA A 815 5.85 -22.38 27.57
C ALA A 815 5.94 -23.19 28.88
N GLY A 816 5.45 -22.67 30.01
CA GLY A 816 5.52 -23.32 31.33
C GLY A 816 6.93 -23.40 31.92
N GLN A 817 7.87 -22.61 31.39
CA GLN A 817 9.27 -22.62 31.80
C GLN A 817 9.53 -21.68 32.99
N ARG A 818 8.66 -20.69 33.23
CA ARG A 818 8.79 -19.68 34.27
C ARG A 818 7.47 -19.46 35.01
N SER A 819 7.57 -19.06 36.28
CA SER A 819 6.40 -18.65 37.06
C SER A 819 5.87 -17.29 36.59
N ILE A 820 4.58 -17.02 36.81
CA ILE A 820 3.98 -15.74 36.45
C ILE A 820 4.61 -14.58 37.24
N ASP A 821 4.91 -14.78 38.54
CA ASP A 821 5.54 -13.77 39.39
C ASP A 821 6.95 -13.40 38.88
N ASP A 822 7.76 -14.38 38.46
CA ASP A 822 9.09 -14.12 37.91
C ASP A 822 9.03 -13.38 36.56
N VAL A 823 8.03 -13.69 35.74
CA VAL A 823 7.81 -13.03 34.44
C VAL A 823 7.35 -11.58 34.64
N CYS A 824 6.31 -11.35 35.44
CA CYS A 824 5.81 -10.02 35.79
C CYS A 824 6.90 -9.13 36.40
N LYS A 825 7.71 -9.66 37.32
CA LYS A 825 8.82 -8.92 37.92
C LYS A 825 9.88 -8.52 36.90
N ASN A 826 10.19 -9.39 35.94
CA ASN A 826 11.14 -9.05 34.88
C ASN A 826 10.59 -7.99 33.93
N ILE A 827 9.33 -8.13 33.51
CA ILE A 827 8.65 -7.13 32.69
C ILE A 827 8.66 -5.78 33.40
N GLN A 828 8.25 -5.74 34.68
CA GLN A 828 8.29 -4.54 35.52
C GLN A 828 9.67 -3.89 35.51
N ASN A 829 10.74 -4.65 35.77
CA ASN A 829 12.10 -4.11 35.84
C ASN A 829 12.55 -3.54 34.49
N ARG A 830 12.33 -4.28 33.39
CA ARG A 830 12.76 -3.86 32.05
C ARG A 830 11.94 -2.68 31.52
N ALA A 831 10.62 -2.74 31.64
CA ALA A 831 9.73 -1.68 31.19
C ALA A 831 9.86 -0.41 32.04
N SER A 832 10.14 -0.51 33.35
CA SER A 832 10.42 0.66 34.19
C SER A 832 11.63 1.44 33.70
N LEU A 833 12.67 0.77 33.20
CA LEU A 833 13.85 1.44 32.65
C LEU A 833 13.49 2.20 31.37
N VAL A 834 12.79 1.55 30.44
CA VAL A 834 12.32 2.18 29.19
C VAL A 834 11.46 3.41 29.47
N VAL A 835 10.48 3.29 30.37
CA VAL A 835 9.58 4.39 30.73
C VAL A 835 10.28 5.50 31.53
N GLN A 836 11.39 5.22 32.22
CA GLN A 836 12.18 6.24 32.91
C GLN A 836 13.09 7.05 31.98
N GLU A 837 13.55 6.43 30.89
CA GLU A 837 14.42 7.04 29.88
C GLU A 837 13.67 7.97 28.93
N ARG A 838 12.35 7.81 28.83
CA ARG A 838 11.39 8.74 28.23
C ARG A 838 11.03 9.79 29.28
#